data_AF-A0A8C7WZR2-F1
#
_entry.id   AF-A0A8C7WZR2-F1
#
_cell.length_a   1.000
_cell.length_b   1.000
_cell.length_c   1.000
_cell.angle_alpha   90.00
_cell.angle_beta   90.00
_cell.angle_gamma   90.00
#
_symmetry.space_group_name_H-M   'P 1'
#
loop_
_entity.id
_entity.type
_entity.pdbx_description
1 polymer ?
#
loop_
_entity_poly.entity_id
_entity_poly.type
_entity_poly.pdbx_seq_one_letter_code
_entity_poly.pdbx_strand_id
1 'polypeptide(L)'
;MAATAGGEEHVSSEVLRGLAHHLNCLNEDNKATRKRAIEFIKKETVDKGLSSGVLQEIFSALLKPLLKCLSDPMERCRETAISVITEFIRCVPKPEEFLPYLMPCLAQRFGENEILEPAEELRLSAVDLLSLTVEVCGKHLAPYVSEMIKILQRTIVDPFPDVKRESCRCTVNFAQSVPEHFHMQADSLVKPLMMTITHQHSRVRVAVIEATGSVIQHGSGRNMDDVLPHLSQRFLDDSPQVRKAVTAVVGDWLLHLRDRYSYFHKLIPLLLSNTTDEIPEIRLLAADLWKRAGTQWEKENEEDIKDKMDFLLAPPAHYPPGVDRPVLGCRELVVRNLGRLIPAITHDLTDWLVPTRIRTSQLLCVLLLHAEDHSTQHLQPLLETLYRTCTETEKEVVKNCLAAAKLIGTFVPPPVFLKLLLDRVNTPHSSACSWAPLMVLAAVLQGCSKPLLKPHLQQIADTLVQPSVCQEYQQVVYLQQLLACVDVLLRQCESDCGAVSLQLLQVLISIQSLSAEPQLIAKALESAHFMGKVQDLDLMELYRQHMGQLLDWLFASVSSWSSYSPQRLQLHIIVTQSGPVIGEFLNQLMPIVNSCLQPDRDKEMRMSIFTMLAKLLLDGSNTLDSQGCFRDEAESFLCNILLPNLVWKAGRTAGALRTSALSCLLALLHGGAITPGQLLCLEEKLSPHVLSSLEEDSQMGRLMACRSLSAMLKLIGRSMRQDTLNQIYPELLKRLDDSNAEVRAAALHGVGLWFSSLTKDYSSELCAPHLQLLFQQLLLHLDDPNPAVQDQVLGETGRGVENWSWCEENLLFKPALFA
;
A
#
# COMPACT_ATOMS: atom_id res chain seq x y z
N MET A 1 -74.66 -30.44 -18.36
CA MET A 1 -73.93 -29.53 -19.27
C MET A 1 -74.85 -28.87 -20.30
N ALA A 2 -75.73 -29.58 -21.03
CA ALA A 2 -76.64 -28.94 -21.98
C ALA A 2 -77.73 -28.05 -21.33
N ALA A 3 -78.26 -28.44 -20.16
CA ALA A 3 -79.27 -27.65 -19.44
C ALA A 3 -78.72 -26.39 -18.73
N THR A 4 -77.43 -26.34 -18.43
CA THR A 4 -76.76 -25.19 -17.82
C THR A 4 -76.36 -24.14 -18.88
N ALA A 5 -75.91 -24.58 -20.07
CA ALA A 5 -75.59 -23.69 -21.19
C ALA A 5 -76.81 -22.90 -21.70
N GLY A 6 -77.97 -23.55 -21.84
CA GLY A 6 -79.20 -22.85 -22.26
C GLY A 6 -79.75 -21.86 -21.22
N GLY A 7 -79.40 -22.03 -19.94
CA GLY A 7 -79.73 -21.05 -18.89
C GLY A 7 -78.82 -19.83 -18.93
N GLU A 8 -77.53 -20.01 -19.21
CA GLU A 8 -76.56 -18.91 -19.33
C GLU A 8 -76.81 -18.06 -20.58
N GLU A 9 -77.16 -18.65 -21.73
CA GLU A 9 -77.54 -17.93 -22.95
C GLU A 9 -78.80 -17.06 -22.76
N HIS A 10 -79.80 -17.56 -22.02
CA HIS A 10 -81.00 -16.79 -21.73
C HIS A 10 -80.68 -15.58 -20.85
N VAL A 11 -79.87 -15.76 -19.81
CA VAL A 11 -79.47 -14.68 -18.88
C VAL A 11 -78.59 -13.65 -19.60
N SER A 12 -77.64 -14.07 -20.44
CA SER A 12 -76.81 -13.15 -21.23
C SER A 12 -77.65 -12.34 -22.21
N SER A 13 -78.60 -12.96 -22.91
CA SER A 13 -79.52 -12.26 -23.82
C SER A 13 -80.41 -11.25 -23.09
N GLU A 14 -80.87 -11.56 -21.88
CA GLU A 14 -81.69 -10.64 -21.08
C GLU A 14 -80.89 -9.42 -20.64
N VAL A 15 -79.66 -9.63 -20.16
CA VAL A 15 -78.75 -8.54 -19.78
C VAL A 15 -78.40 -7.68 -21.00
N LEU A 16 -78.06 -8.28 -22.14
CA LEU A 16 -77.76 -7.55 -23.38
C LEU A 16 -78.96 -6.73 -23.88
N ARG A 17 -80.19 -7.25 -23.75
CA ARG A 17 -81.41 -6.49 -24.07
C ARG A 17 -81.58 -5.29 -23.13
N GLY A 18 -81.25 -5.44 -21.85
CA GLY A 18 -81.24 -4.34 -20.87
C GLY A 18 -80.16 -3.29 -21.16
N LEU A 19 -79.02 -3.70 -21.73
CA LEU A 19 -77.91 -2.82 -22.09
C LEU A 19 -78.06 -2.13 -23.46
N ALA A 20 -79.00 -2.56 -24.31
CA ALA A 20 -79.15 -2.08 -25.69
C ALA A 20 -79.27 -0.54 -25.80
N HIS A 21 -80.04 0.10 -24.92
CA HIS A 21 -80.13 1.56 -24.88
C HIS A 21 -78.78 2.21 -24.53
N HIS A 22 -78.10 1.69 -23.52
CA HIS A 22 -76.80 2.21 -23.08
C HIS A 22 -75.69 2.01 -24.12
N LEU A 23 -75.71 0.90 -24.87
CA LEU A 23 -74.81 0.68 -26.00
C LEU A 23 -74.99 1.74 -27.10
N ASN A 24 -76.24 2.13 -27.38
CA ASN A 24 -76.51 3.23 -28.32
C ASN A 24 -75.99 4.57 -27.77
N CYS A 25 -76.19 4.82 -26.47
CA CYS A 25 -75.70 6.02 -25.80
C CYS A 25 -74.18 6.19 -25.87
N LEU A 26 -73.38 5.12 -26.06
CA LEU A 26 -71.93 5.22 -26.27
C LEU A 26 -71.53 5.97 -27.54
N ASN A 27 -72.45 6.16 -28.49
CA ASN A 27 -72.20 6.90 -29.74
C ASN A 27 -72.80 8.31 -29.75
N GLU A 28 -73.46 8.76 -28.68
CA GLU A 28 -74.05 10.11 -28.60
C GLU A 28 -72.99 11.20 -28.42
N ASP A 29 -73.28 12.42 -28.89
CA ASP A 29 -72.36 13.57 -28.76
C ASP A 29 -72.11 14.00 -27.31
N ASN A 30 -73.09 13.76 -26.42
CA ASN A 30 -73.01 14.17 -25.03
C ASN A 30 -72.07 13.29 -24.20
N LYS A 31 -70.95 13.88 -23.78
CA LYS A 31 -69.89 13.26 -22.98
C LYS A 31 -70.43 12.65 -21.67
N ALA A 32 -71.36 13.34 -21.00
CA ALA A 32 -71.92 12.86 -19.73
C ALA A 32 -72.85 11.65 -19.93
N THR A 33 -73.56 11.57 -21.06
CA THR A 33 -74.39 10.42 -21.39
C THR A 33 -73.54 9.19 -21.68
N ARG A 34 -72.47 9.35 -22.49
CA ARG A 34 -71.51 8.27 -22.75
C ARG A 34 -70.88 7.73 -21.45
N LYS A 35 -70.42 8.63 -20.58
CA LYS A 35 -69.84 8.25 -19.28
C LYS A 35 -70.82 7.43 -18.44
N ARG A 36 -72.06 7.92 -18.24
CA ARG A 36 -73.09 7.21 -17.47
C ARG A 36 -73.44 5.85 -18.09
N ALA A 37 -73.43 5.75 -19.41
CA ALA A 37 -73.66 4.50 -20.11
C ALA A 37 -72.56 3.46 -19.80
N ILE A 38 -71.28 3.85 -19.80
CA ILE A 38 -70.18 2.93 -19.43
C ILE A 38 -70.27 2.53 -17.96
N GLU A 39 -70.54 3.48 -17.05
CA GLU A 39 -70.74 3.19 -15.61
C GLU A 39 -71.92 2.22 -15.39
N PHE A 40 -73.01 2.38 -16.14
CA PHE A 40 -74.16 1.48 -16.06
C PHE A 40 -73.84 0.10 -16.63
N ILE A 41 -73.13 0.03 -17.76
CA ILE A 41 -72.63 -1.24 -18.33
C ILE A 41 -71.79 -1.97 -17.28
N LYS A 42 -70.86 -1.29 -16.61
CA LYS A 42 -70.06 -1.88 -15.53
C LYS A 42 -70.95 -2.46 -14.42
N LYS A 43 -71.89 -1.64 -13.93
CA LYS A 43 -72.79 -1.99 -12.84
C LYS A 43 -73.64 -3.23 -13.13
N GLU A 44 -74.18 -3.32 -14.35
CA GLU A 44 -75.11 -4.40 -14.74
C GLU A 44 -74.39 -5.66 -15.25
N THR A 45 -73.06 -5.65 -15.32
CA THR A 45 -72.27 -6.78 -15.81
C THR A 45 -71.31 -7.31 -14.74
N VAL A 46 -70.07 -6.82 -14.75
CA VAL A 46 -68.99 -7.26 -13.85
C VAL A 46 -69.30 -7.02 -12.37
N ASP A 47 -69.97 -5.90 -12.02
CA ASP A 47 -70.33 -5.60 -10.63
C ASP A 47 -71.59 -6.36 -10.15
N LYS A 48 -72.36 -6.95 -11.07
CA LYS A 48 -73.64 -7.63 -10.77
C LYS A 48 -73.46 -9.05 -10.23
N GLY A 49 -72.23 -9.56 -10.21
CA GLY A 49 -71.92 -10.92 -9.75
C GLY A 49 -72.46 -12.02 -10.66
N LEU A 50 -72.48 -11.77 -11.98
CA LEU A 50 -72.88 -12.76 -12.98
C LEU A 50 -71.88 -13.93 -13.04
N SER A 51 -72.33 -15.09 -13.50
CA SER A 51 -71.43 -16.23 -13.74
C SER A 51 -70.43 -15.91 -14.85
N SER A 52 -69.24 -16.52 -14.78
CA SER A 52 -68.17 -16.29 -15.76
C SER A 52 -68.56 -16.68 -17.19
N GLY A 53 -69.37 -17.74 -17.37
CA GLY A 53 -69.92 -18.13 -18.68
C GLY A 53 -70.86 -17.07 -19.28
N VAL A 54 -71.74 -16.49 -18.46
CA VAL A 54 -72.60 -15.37 -18.88
C VAL A 54 -71.76 -14.14 -19.26
N LEU A 55 -70.70 -13.85 -18.50
CA LEU A 55 -69.80 -12.73 -18.81
C LEU A 55 -69.04 -12.93 -20.13
N GLN A 56 -68.69 -14.16 -20.52
CA GLN A 56 -68.09 -14.47 -21.83
C GLN A 56 -69.00 -14.00 -22.97
N GLU A 57 -70.26 -14.43 -22.94
CA GLU A 57 -71.25 -14.10 -23.97
C GLU A 57 -71.52 -12.59 -24.02
N ILE A 58 -71.68 -11.96 -22.86
CA ILE A 58 -71.88 -10.50 -22.77
C ILE A 58 -70.67 -9.75 -23.35
N PHE A 59 -69.46 -10.14 -22.97
CA PHE A 59 -68.25 -9.43 -23.40
C PHE A 59 -68.03 -9.51 -24.91
N SER A 60 -68.44 -10.60 -25.56
CA SER A 60 -68.41 -10.74 -27.02
C SER A 60 -69.15 -9.63 -27.76
N ALA A 61 -70.28 -9.17 -27.22
CA ALA A 61 -71.08 -8.08 -27.76
C ALA A 61 -70.56 -6.69 -27.32
N LEU A 62 -69.96 -6.60 -26.13
CA LEU A 62 -69.54 -5.32 -25.54
C LEU A 62 -68.12 -4.88 -25.92
N LEU A 63 -67.22 -5.80 -26.27
CA LEU A 63 -65.81 -5.49 -26.48
C LEU A 63 -65.60 -4.38 -27.52
N LYS A 64 -66.17 -4.50 -28.72
CA LYS A 64 -65.97 -3.51 -29.80
C LYS A 64 -66.49 -2.11 -29.41
N PRO A 65 -67.71 -1.96 -28.86
CA PRO A 65 -68.16 -0.68 -28.31
C PRO A 65 -67.21 -0.10 -27.25
N LEU A 66 -66.74 -0.92 -26.31
CA LEU A 66 -65.84 -0.47 -25.23
C LEU A 66 -64.46 -0.06 -25.77
N LEU A 67 -63.90 -0.80 -26.73
CA LEU A 67 -62.64 -0.45 -27.40
C LEU A 67 -62.75 0.90 -28.11
N LYS A 68 -63.88 1.22 -28.73
CA LYS A 68 -64.12 2.54 -29.34
C LYS A 68 -64.09 3.66 -28.30
N CYS A 69 -64.60 3.41 -27.09
CA CYS A 69 -64.57 4.37 -25.98
C CYS A 69 -63.16 4.65 -25.46
N LEU A 70 -62.16 3.80 -25.78
CA LEU A 70 -60.76 4.14 -25.49
C LEU A 70 -60.33 5.41 -26.21
N SER A 71 -60.93 5.76 -27.35
CA SER A 71 -60.63 7.00 -28.08
C SER A 71 -61.60 8.15 -27.81
N ASP A 72 -62.36 8.08 -26.72
CA ASP A 72 -63.29 9.14 -26.33
C ASP A 72 -62.54 10.44 -25.98
N PRO A 73 -63.02 11.63 -26.39
CA PRO A 73 -62.43 12.90 -25.96
C PRO A 73 -62.46 13.12 -24.44
N MET A 74 -63.40 12.50 -23.70
CA MET A 74 -63.48 12.58 -22.24
C MET A 74 -62.61 11.51 -21.57
N GLU A 75 -61.63 11.95 -20.79
CA GLU A 75 -60.70 11.08 -20.04
C GLU A 75 -61.41 10.05 -19.17
N ARG A 76 -62.43 10.48 -18.42
CA ARG A 76 -63.19 9.59 -17.55
C ARG A 76 -63.95 8.48 -18.30
N CYS A 77 -64.34 8.71 -19.56
CA CYS A 77 -64.92 7.65 -20.38
C CYS A 77 -63.85 6.60 -20.74
N ARG A 78 -62.64 7.06 -21.12
CA ARG A 78 -61.51 6.19 -21.45
C ARG A 78 -61.08 5.37 -20.23
N GLU A 79 -60.91 6.02 -19.08
CA GLU A 79 -60.59 5.40 -17.80
C GLU A 79 -61.60 4.30 -17.44
N THR A 80 -62.90 4.62 -17.48
CA THR A 80 -63.96 3.66 -17.14
C THR A 80 -63.99 2.51 -18.16
N ALA A 81 -63.77 2.79 -19.45
CA ALA A 81 -63.72 1.76 -20.48
C ALA A 81 -62.55 0.78 -20.26
N ILE A 82 -61.35 1.27 -19.95
CA ILE A 82 -60.19 0.44 -19.59
C ILE A 82 -60.54 -0.41 -18.37
N SER A 83 -61.08 0.20 -17.31
CA SER A 83 -61.48 -0.53 -16.09
C SER A 83 -62.46 -1.66 -16.38
N VAL A 84 -63.50 -1.40 -17.19
CA VAL A 84 -64.50 -2.42 -17.56
C VAL A 84 -63.86 -3.55 -18.37
N ILE A 85 -63.04 -3.23 -19.37
CA ILE A 85 -62.33 -4.24 -20.18
C ILE A 85 -61.44 -5.11 -19.28
N THR A 86 -60.69 -4.50 -18.35
CA THR A 86 -59.82 -5.22 -17.40
C THR A 86 -60.62 -6.17 -16.49
N GLU A 87 -61.75 -5.72 -15.95
CA GLU A 87 -62.66 -6.55 -15.13
C GLU A 87 -63.20 -7.74 -15.93
N PHE A 88 -63.60 -7.53 -17.19
CA PHE A 88 -64.05 -8.63 -18.05
C PHE A 88 -62.93 -9.64 -18.30
N ILE A 89 -61.75 -9.19 -18.74
CA ILE A 89 -60.60 -10.07 -19.00
C ILE A 89 -60.24 -10.91 -17.77
N ARG A 90 -60.39 -10.37 -16.56
CA ARG A 90 -60.16 -11.11 -15.31
C ARG A 90 -61.19 -12.21 -15.03
N CYS A 91 -62.44 -11.98 -15.40
CA CYS A 91 -63.56 -12.81 -14.95
C CYS A 91 -64.02 -13.84 -16.00
N VAL A 92 -63.73 -13.62 -17.28
CA VAL A 92 -64.19 -14.52 -18.35
C VAL A 92 -63.35 -15.81 -18.42
N PRO A 93 -63.95 -16.96 -18.75
CA PRO A 93 -63.25 -18.25 -18.79
C PRO A 93 -62.30 -18.42 -19.98
N LYS A 94 -62.54 -17.70 -21.09
CA LYS A 94 -61.73 -17.77 -22.31
C LYS A 94 -61.36 -16.37 -22.82
N PRO A 95 -60.48 -15.64 -22.10
CA PRO A 95 -60.07 -14.30 -22.48
C PRO A 95 -59.36 -14.25 -23.85
N GLU A 96 -58.78 -15.37 -24.29
CA GLU A 96 -58.05 -15.49 -25.56
C GLU A 96 -58.92 -15.26 -26.80
N GLU A 97 -60.24 -15.50 -26.72
CA GLU A 97 -61.18 -15.30 -27.83
C GLU A 97 -61.30 -13.81 -28.23
N PHE A 98 -60.92 -12.90 -27.33
CA PHE A 98 -61.04 -11.45 -27.51
C PHE A 98 -59.76 -10.79 -28.05
N LEU A 99 -58.63 -11.50 -28.04
CA LEU A 99 -57.34 -11.01 -28.54
C LEU A 99 -57.35 -10.46 -29.97
N PRO A 100 -58.09 -11.05 -30.94
CA PRO A 100 -58.12 -10.54 -32.32
C PRO A 100 -58.62 -9.10 -32.45
N TYR A 101 -59.43 -8.63 -31.49
CA TYR A 101 -59.92 -7.25 -31.47
C TYR A 101 -59.17 -6.38 -30.46
N LEU A 102 -58.84 -6.95 -29.29
CA LEU A 102 -58.16 -6.24 -28.22
C LEU A 102 -56.74 -5.80 -28.64
N MET A 103 -55.92 -6.74 -29.12
CA MET A 103 -54.50 -6.49 -29.38
C MET A 103 -54.25 -5.44 -30.46
N PRO A 104 -54.91 -5.47 -31.64
CA PRO A 104 -54.73 -4.43 -32.64
C PRO A 104 -55.16 -3.04 -32.15
N CYS A 105 -56.24 -2.97 -31.35
CA CYS A 105 -56.74 -1.70 -30.82
C CYS A 105 -55.77 -1.09 -29.78
N LEU A 106 -55.24 -1.91 -28.87
CA LEU A 106 -54.21 -1.48 -27.93
C LEU A 106 -52.92 -1.06 -28.66
N ALA A 107 -52.49 -1.81 -29.67
CA ALA A 107 -51.31 -1.48 -30.46
C ALA A 107 -51.46 -0.16 -31.22
N GLN A 108 -52.63 0.10 -31.81
CA GLN A 108 -52.92 1.36 -32.48
C GLN A 108 -52.89 2.55 -31.51
N ARG A 109 -53.35 2.36 -30.26
CA ARG A 109 -53.44 3.46 -29.29
C ARG A 109 -52.13 3.70 -28.52
N PHE A 110 -51.41 2.64 -28.17
CA PHE A 110 -50.27 2.68 -27.25
C PHE A 110 -48.94 2.24 -27.88
N GLY A 111 -48.93 1.74 -29.12
CA GLY A 111 -47.74 1.30 -29.85
C GLY A 111 -47.28 2.21 -31.00
N GLU A 112 -48.01 3.28 -31.29
CA GLU A 112 -47.66 4.28 -32.31
C GLU A 112 -46.52 5.21 -31.85
N ASN A 113 -45.87 5.90 -32.80
CA ASN A 113 -44.77 6.81 -32.49
C ASN A 113 -45.21 8.04 -31.67
N GLU A 114 -46.42 8.54 -31.93
CA GLU A 114 -47.00 9.68 -31.24
C GLU A 114 -47.79 9.22 -30.00
N ILE A 115 -47.66 9.93 -28.88
CA ILE A 115 -48.41 9.62 -27.66
C ILE A 115 -49.87 10.05 -27.88
N LEU A 116 -50.74 9.08 -28.17
CA LEU A 116 -52.17 9.32 -28.39
C LEU A 116 -52.98 9.44 -27.10
N GLU A 117 -52.54 8.81 -26.00
CA GLU A 117 -53.16 8.95 -24.67
C GLU A 117 -52.34 9.94 -23.81
N PRO A 118 -52.82 11.18 -23.60
CA PRO A 118 -52.09 12.18 -22.84
C PRO A 118 -52.03 11.86 -21.33
N ALA A 119 -53.04 11.19 -20.77
CA ALA A 119 -53.13 10.95 -19.33
C ALA A 119 -52.23 9.78 -18.90
N GLU A 120 -51.25 10.06 -18.03
CA GLU A 120 -50.27 9.08 -17.58
C GLU A 120 -50.86 7.92 -16.77
N GLU A 121 -51.88 8.19 -15.95
CA GLU A 121 -52.61 7.17 -15.19
C GLU A 121 -53.39 6.20 -16.09
N LEU A 122 -53.90 6.69 -17.23
CA LEU A 122 -54.58 5.86 -18.23
C LEU A 122 -53.59 5.03 -19.03
N ARG A 123 -52.41 5.58 -19.35
CA ARG A 123 -51.32 4.79 -19.93
C ARG A 123 -50.88 3.67 -18.99
N LEU A 124 -50.77 3.95 -17.69
CA LEU A 124 -50.49 2.93 -16.68
C LEU A 124 -51.59 1.86 -16.64
N SER A 125 -52.85 2.28 -16.55
CA SER A 125 -54.00 1.38 -16.53
C SER A 125 -54.07 0.48 -17.77
N ALA A 126 -53.64 0.99 -18.94
CA ALA A 126 -53.57 0.22 -20.17
C ALA A 126 -52.43 -0.82 -20.14
N VAL A 127 -51.29 -0.50 -19.54
CA VAL A 127 -50.21 -1.49 -19.34
C VAL A 127 -50.59 -2.51 -18.27
N ASP A 128 -51.31 -2.13 -17.21
CA ASP A 128 -51.87 -3.09 -16.25
C ASP A 128 -52.86 -4.06 -16.91
N LEU A 129 -53.72 -3.56 -17.82
CA LEU A 129 -54.58 -4.40 -18.67
C LEU A 129 -53.74 -5.34 -19.56
N LEU A 130 -52.65 -4.84 -20.14
CA LEU A 130 -51.75 -5.63 -20.96
C LEU A 130 -51.10 -6.75 -20.15
N SER A 131 -50.59 -6.44 -18.96
CA SER A 131 -50.00 -7.41 -18.03
C SER A 131 -51.00 -8.47 -17.59
N LEU A 132 -52.22 -8.08 -17.24
CA LEU A 132 -53.28 -9.03 -16.93
C LEU A 132 -53.56 -9.94 -18.13
N THR A 133 -53.63 -9.37 -19.34
CA THR A 133 -53.84 -10.14 -20.56
C THR A 133 -52.71 -11.17 -20.78
N VAL A 134 -51.46 -10.81 -20.49
CA VAL A 134 -50.33 -11.76 -20.51
C VAL A 134 -50.51 -12.88 -19.49
N GLU A 135 -50.88 -12.54 -18.25
CA GLU A 135 -51.07 -13.50 -17.16
C GLU A 135 -52.19 -14.52 -17.48
N VAL A 136 -53.33 -14.06 -18.00
CA VAL A 136 -54.50 -14.93 -18.23
C VAL A 136 -54.49 -15.64 -19.59
N CYS A 137 -53.88 -15.06 -20.63
CA CYS A 137 -53.87 -15.66 -21.97
C CYS A 137 -52.58 -16.47 -22.26
N GLY A 138 -51.46 -16.16 -21.59
CA GLY A 138 -50.18 -16.85 -21.75
C GLY A 138 -49.78 -17.09 -23.20
N LYS A 139 -49.58 -18.37 -23.57
CA LYS A 139 -49.14 -18.80 -24.91
C LYS A 139 -50.07 -18.38 -26.06
N HIS A 140 -51.34 -18.07 -25.78
CA HIS A 140 -52.30 -17.63 -26.80
C HIS A 140 -51.95 -16.25 -27.39
N LEU A 141 -51.03 -15.51 -26.77
CA LEU A 141 -50.52 -14.25 -27.30
C LEU A 141 -49.45 -14.41 -28.39
N ALA A 142 -48.99 -15.63 -28.68
CA ALA A 142 -47.97 -15.87 -29.70
C ALA A 142 -48.28 -15.25 -31.09
N PRO A 143 -49.53 -15.24 -31.60
CA PRO A 143 -49.87 -14.58 -32.86
C PRO A 143 -49.75 -13.04 -32.82
N TYR A 144 -49.70 -12.44 -31.62
CA TYR A 144 -49.74 -10.99 -31.39
C TYR A 144 -48.41 -10.43 -30.89
N VAL A 145 -47.30 -11.16 -31.09
CA VAL A 145 -45.96 -10.71 -30.69
C VAL A 145 -45.62 -9.35 -31.29
N SER A 146 -45.98 -9.11 -32.55
CA SER A 146 -45.71 -7.83 -33.21
C SER A 146 -46.39 -6.65 -32.51
N GLU A 147 -47.66 -6.80 -32.15
CA GLU A 147 -48.47 -5.82 -31.43
C GLU A 147 -47.92 -5.59 -30.02
N MET A 148 -47.65 -6.67 -29.29
CA MET A 148 -47.06 -6.61 -27.94
C MET A 148 -45.74 -5.85 -27.92
N ILE A 149 -44.81 -6.23 -28.81
CA ILE A 149 -43.49 -5.61 -28.89
C ILE A 149 -43.60 -4.12 -29.24
N LYS A 150 -44.48 -3.74 -30.20
CA LYS A 150 -44.70 -2.32 -30.54
C LYS A 150 -45.18 -1.50 -29.35
N ILE A 151 -46.13 -2.01 -28.56
CA ILE A 151 -46.61 -1.33 -27.35
C ILE A 151 -45.45 -1.18 -26.36
N LEU A 152 -44.76 -2.29 -26.04
CA LEU A 152 -43.67 -2.29 -25.05
C LEU A 152 -42.51 -1.37 -25.46
N GLN A 153 -42.16 -1.28 -26.74
CA GLN A 153 -41.13 -0.36 -27.23
C GLN A 153 -41.42 1.10 -26.87
N ARG A 154 -42.70 1.50 -26.81
CA ARG A 154 -43.13 2.86 -26.44
C ARG A 154 -43.25 3.02 -24.95
N THR A 155 -43.87 2.07 -24.27
CA THR A 155 -44.19 2.21 -22.85
C THR A 155 -42.98 2.00 -21.95
N ILE A 156 -41.94 1.27 -22.37
CA ILE A 156 -40.65 1.18 -21.64
C ILE A 156 -39.96 2.54 -21.54
N VAL A 157 -40.04 3.37 -22.59
CA VAL A 157 -39.46 4.71 -22.61
C VAL A 157 -40.44 5.81 -22.19
N ASP A 158 -41.63 5.46 -21.67
CA ASP A 158 -42.67 6.43 -21.27
C ASP A 158 -42.15 7.47 -20.28
N PRO A 159 -42.56 8.75 -20.35
CA PRO A 159 -42.18 9.76 -19.38
C PRO A 159 -42.55 9.42 -17.93
N PHE A 160 -43.64 8.67 -17.70
CA PHE A 160 -44.15 8.35 -16.38
C PHE A 160 -43.45 7.11 -15.79
N PRO A 161 -42.77 7.22 -14.62
CA PRO A 161 -41.97 6.12 -14.07
C PRO A 161 -42.74 4.83 -13.82
N ASP A 162 -44.01 4.91 -13.46
CA ASP A 162 -44.80 3.72 -13.14
C ASP A 162 -45.17 2.93 -14.39
N VAL A 163 -45.43 3.61 -15.52
CA VAL A 163 -45.60 2.96 -16.83
C VAL A 163 -44.32 2.22 -17.23
N LYS A 164 -43.14 2.83 -17.02
CA LYS A 164 -41.86 2.17 -17.30
C LYS A 164 -41.69 0.88 -16.50
N ARG A 165 -41.93 0.96 -15.17
CA ARG A 165 -41.84 -0.20 -14.26
C ARG A 165 -42.80 -1.29 -14.70
N GLU A 166 -44.03 -0.91 -15.02
CA GLU A 166 -45.05 -1.89 -15.35
C GLU A 166 -44.78 -2.55 -16.70
N SER A 167 -44.33 -1.77 -17.68
CA SER A 167 -43.93 -2.27 -18.99
C SER A 167 -42.75 -3.25 -18.89
N CYS A 168 -41.79 -2.99 -18.01
CA CYS A 168 -40.69 -3.90 -17.77
C CYS A 168 -41.17 -5.24 -17.18
N ARG A 169 -42.06 -5.19 -16.17
CA ARG A 169 -42.68 -6.40 -15.58
C ARG A 169 -43.50 -7.17 -16.60
N CYS A 170 -44.33 -6.48 -17.39
CA CYS A 170 -45.09 -7.05 -18.48
C CYS A 170 -44.18 -7.73 -19.52
N THR A 171 -43.05 -7.10 -19.85
CA THR A 171 -42.04 -7.67 -20.77
C THR A 171 -41.47 -8.99 -20.25
N VAL A 172 -41.12 -9.07 -18.96
CA VAL A 172 -40.63 -10.30 -18.32
C VAL A 172 -41.66 -11.42 -18.45
N ASN A 173 -42.90 -11.17 -18.01
CA ASN A 173 -43.97 -12.16 -18.03
C ASN A 173 -44.29 -12.61 -19.47
N PHE A 174 -44.26 -11.68 -20.42
CA PHE A 174 -44.55 -11.98 -21.82
C PHE A 174 -43.45 -12.86 -22.44
N ALA A 175 -42.17 -12.53 -22.21
CA ALA A 175 -41.05 -13.32 -22.68
C ALA A 175 -41.10 -14.78 -22.18
N GLN A 176 -41.49 -14.97 -20.91
CA GLN A 176 -41.67 -16.28 -20.29
C GLN A 176 -42.90 -17.04 -20.80
N SER A 177 -43.94 -16.32 -21.22
CA SER A 177 -45.21 -16.92 -21.69
C SER A 177 -45.15 -17.42 -23.14
N VAL A 178 -44.32 -16.80 -23.99
CA VAL A 178 -44.19 -17.14 -25.43
C VAL A 178 -42.73 -17.31 -25.89
N PRO A 179 -41.88 -18.10 -25.21
CA PRO A 179 -40.44 -18.15 -25.46
C PRO A 179 -40.09 -18.59 -26.89
N GLU A 180 -40.89 -19.46 -27.50
CA GLU A 180 -40.68 -19.96 -28.87
C GLU A 180 -40.86 -18.88 -29.95
N HIS A 181 -41.62 -17.82 -29.68
CA HIS A 181 -41.92 -16.78 -30.67
C HIS A 181 -41.28 -15.44 -30.32
N PHE A 182 -41.04 -15.19 -29.03
CA PHE A 182 -40.49 -13.93 -28.53
C PHE A 182 -39.15 -13.56 -29.19
N HIS A 183 -38.26 -14.54 -29.39
CA HIS A 183 -36.93 -14.34 -29.99
C HIS A 183 -36.96 -13.70 -31.40
N MET A 184 -38.08 -13.79 -32.13
CA MET A 184 -38.20 -13.23 -33.48
C MET A 184 -38.16 -11.69 -33.50
N GLN A 185 -38.55 -11.04 -32.41
CA GLN A 185 -38.65 -9.56 -32.32
C GLN A 185 -38.06 -8.97 -31.03
N ALA A 186 -37.62 -9.80 -30.07
CA ALA A 186 -37.05 -9.41 -28.79
C ALA A 186 -35.94 -8.35 -28.90
N ASP A 187 -35.08 -8.47 -29.92
CA ASP A 187 -33.93 -7.60 -30.15
C ASP A 187 -34.31 -6.11 -30.24
N SER A 188 -35.52 -5.83 -30.72
CA SER A 188 -36.03 -4.47 -30.88
C SER A 188 -36.36 -3.76 -29.55
N LEU A 189 -36.41 -4.49 -28.43
CA LEU A 189 -36.63 -3.95 -27.08
C LEU A 189 -35.33 -3.52 -26.39
N VAL A 190 -34.17 -3.97 -26.87
CA VAL A 190 -32.87 -3.68 -26.23
C VAL A 190 -32.62 -2.18 -26.16
N LYS A 191 -32.79 -1.45 -27.26
CA LYS A 191 -32.57 0.01 -27.30
C LYS A 191 -33.48 0.77 -26.30
N PRO A 192 -34.81 0.57 -26.28
CA PRO A 192 -35.70 1.14 -25.25
C PRO A 192 -35.25 0.86 -23.80
N LEU A 193 -34.82 -0.38 -23.53
CA LEU A 193 -34.34 -0.78 -22.20
C LEU A 193 -33.04 -0.04 -21.84
N MET A 194 -32.07 -0.01 -22.74
CA MET A 194 -30.78 0.67 -22.50
C MET A 194 -30.92 2.19 -22.35
N MET A 195 -31.92 2.81 -23.00
CA MET A 195 -32.26 4.22 -22.75
C MET A 195 -32.83 4.44 -21.33
N THR A 196 -33.48 3.44 -20.76
CA THR A 196 -34.20 3.56 -19.48
C THR A 196 -33.37 3.09 -18.28
N ILE A 197 -32.30 2.32 -18.51
CA ILE A 197 -31.47 1.74 -17.44
C ILE A 197 -30.74 2.78 -16.59
N THR A 198 -30.53 4.00 -17.10
CA THR A 198 -29.87 5.12 -16.41
C THR A 198 -30.86 6.03 -15.66
N HIS A 199 -32.12 5.65 -15.57
CA HIS A 199 -33.17 6.47 -14.95
C HIS A 199 -32.86 6.84 -13.50
N GLN A 200 -33.27 8.04 -13.06
CA GLN A 200 -32.98 8.57 -11.73
C GLN A 200 -33.49 7.69 -10.57
N HIS A 201 -34.67 7.06 -10.72
CA HIS A 201 -35.27 6.20 -9.69
C HIS A 201 -34.74 4.77 -9.77
N SER A 202 -34.15 4.28 -8.68
CA SER A 202 -33.60 2.92 -8.59
C SER A 202 -34.62 1.82 -8.89
N ARG A 203 -35.88 1.97 -8.45
CA ARG A 203 -36.95 0.99 -8.73
C ARG A 203 -37.23 0.82 -10.23
N VAL A 204 -37.04 1.87 -11.03
CA VAL A 204 -37.14 1.78 -12.50
C VAL A 204 -35.93 1.04 -13.06
N ARG A 205 -34.72 1.38 -12.59
CA ARG A 205 -33.49 0.70 -13.01
C ARG A 205 -33.53 -0.80 -12.72
N VAL A 206 -34.01 -1.20 -11.54
CA VAL A 206 -34.23 -2.62 -11.18
C VAL A 206 -35.15 -3.30 -12.19
N ALA A 207 -36.33 -2.74 -12.44
CA ALA A 207 -37.30 -3.32 -13.38
C ALA A 207 -36.72 -3.45 -14.79
N VAL A 208 -35.98 -2.43 -15.26
CA VAL A 208 -35.30 -2.47 -16.57
C VAL A 208 -34.23 -3.54 -16.63
N ILE A 209 -33.45 -3.74 -15.56
CA ILE A 209 -32.42 -4.79 -15.49
C ILE A 209 -33.07 -6.17 -15.56
N GLU A 210 -34.14 -6.42 -14.79
CA GLU A 210 -34.88 -7.68 -14.81
C GLU A 210 -35.51 -7.96 -16.19
N ALA A 211 -36.11 -6.94 -16.81
CA ALA A 211 -36.64 -7.03 -18.17
C ALA A 211 -35.54 -7.32 -19.19
N THR A 212 -34.40 -6.64 -19.10
CA THR A 212 -33.23 -6.90 -19.96
C THR A 212 -32.74 -8.34 -19.79
N GLY A 213 -32.71 -8.84 -18.55
CA GLY A 213 -32.43 -10.23 -18.23
C GLY A 213 -33.28 -11.20 -19.04
N SER A 214 -34.60 -11.03 -18.96
CA SER A 214 -35.56 -11.88 -19.68
C SER A 214 -35.50 -11.70 -21.20
N VAL A 215 -35.29 -10.46 -21.69
CA VAL A 215 -35.19 -10.18 -23.13
C VAL A 215 -34.00 -10.89 -23.76
N ILE A 216 -32.84 -10.89 -23.10
CA ILE A 216 -31.67 -11.63 -23.60
C ILE A 216 -31.84 -13.13 -23.42
N GLN A 217 -32.37 -13.59 -22.28
CA GLN A 217 -32.57 -15.00 -21.96
C GLN A 217 -33.49 -15.72 -22.96
N HIS A 218 -34.56 -15.06 -23.39
CA HIS A 218 -35.54 -15.59 -24.34
C HIS A 218 -35.40 -15.00 -25.76
N GLY A 219 -34.37 -14.18 -26.00
CA GLY A 219 -34.09 -13.52 -27.26
C GLY A 219 -33.16 -14.32 -28.17
N SER A 220 -32.58 -13.65 -29.17
CA SER A 220 -31.58 -14.24 -30.06
C SER A 220 -30.19 -14.34 -29.41
N GLY A 221 -29.97 -13.64 -28.28
CA GLY A 221 -28.67 -13.51 -27.60
C GLY A 221 -27.67 -12.58 -28.29
N ARG A 222 -27.95 -12.11 -29.52
CA ARG A 222 -26.99 -11.36 -30.35
C ARG A 222 -26.61 -10.00 -29.78
N ASN A 223 -27.51 -9.37 -29.06
CA ASN A 223 -27.32 -8.03 -28.49
C ASN A 223 -26.66 -8.03 -27.11
N MET A 224 -26.02 -9.15 -26.72
CA MET A 224 -25.32 -9.22 -25.43
C MET A 224 -24.29 -8.09 -25.29
N ASP A 225 -23.56 -7.79 -26.37
CA ASP A 225 -22.52 -6.77 -26.39
C ASP A 225 -23.07 -5.33 -26.30
N ASP A 226 -24.31 -5.11 -26.72
CA ASP A 226 -24.98 -3.82 -26.55
C ASP A 226 -25.43 -3.62 -25.09
N VAL A 227 -25.70 -4.71 -24.36
CA VAL A 227 -26.25 -4.67 -22.99
C VAL A 227 -25.16 -4.63 -21.92
N LEU A 228 -24.08 -5.40 -22.10
CA LEU A 228 -23.04 -5.58 -21.08
C LEU A 228 -22.40 -4.29 -20.58
N PRO A 229 -22.07 -3.29 -21.42
CA PRO A 229 -21.52 -2.02 -20.94
C PRO A 229 -22.45 -1.30 -19.95
N HIS A 230 -23.75 -1.34 -20.19
CA HIS A 230 -24.74 -0.72 -19.31
C HIS A 230 -24.89 -1.47 -17.99
N LEU A 231 -24.91 -2.81 -18.02
CA LEU A 231 -24.93 -3.61 -16.80
C LEU A 231 -23.65 -3.45 -15.99
N SER A 232 -22.51 -3.35 -16.66
CA SER A 232 -21.24 -3.01 -16.01
C SER A 232 -21.36 -1.66 -15.29
N GLN A 233 -21.81 -0.60 -15.95
CA GLN A 233 -22.04 0.67 -15.25
C GLN A 233 -23.02 0.60 -14.07
N ARG A 234 -23.94 -0.38 -14.04
CA ARG A 234 -24.86 -0.61 -12.91
C ARG A 234 -24.28 -1.48 -11.80
N PHE A 235 -23.13 -2.15 -11.99
CA PHE A 235 -22.42 -2.81 -10.89
C PHE A 235 -21.89 -1.80 -9.86
N LEU A 236 -21.61 -0.56 -10.28
CA LEU A 236 -21.21 0.55 -9.40
C LEU A 236 -22.39 1.42 -8.95
N ASP A 237 -23.64 0.97 -9.13
CA ASP A 237 -24.80 1.79 -8.78
C ASP A 237 -24.88 2.02 -7.27
N ASP A 238 -25.17 3.25 -6.86
CA ASP A 238 -25.30 3.63 -5.45
C ASP A 238 -26.39 2.82 -4.73
N SER A 239 -27.42 2.37 -5.46
CA SER A 239 -28.52 1.59 -4.89
C SER A 239 -28.16 0.11 -4.80
N PRO A 240 -28.14 -0.49 -3.59
CA PRO A 240 -27.91 -1.92 -3.42
C PRO A 240 -28.90 -2.80 -4.19
N GLN A 241 -30.15 -2.36 -4.31
CA GLN A 241 -31.19 -3.13 -5.01
C GLN A 241 -30.89 -3.24 -6.52
N VAL A 242 -30.27 -2.21 -7.11
CA VAL A 242 -29.84 -2.23 -8.51
C VAL A 242 -28.70 -3.23 -8.69
N ARG A 243 -27.66 -3.16 -7.84
CA ARG A 243 -26.54 -4.12 -7.88
C ARG A 243 -27.00 -5.57 -7.64
N LYS A 244 -27.96 -5.78 -6.74
CA LYS A 244 -28.59 -7.08 -6.50
C LYS A 244 -29.32 -7.60 -7.75
N ALA A 245 -30.08 -6.74 -8.45
CA ALA A 245 -30.75 -7.11 -9.70
C ALA A 245 -29.75 -7.50 -10.80
N VAL A 246 -28.65 -6.74 -10.97
CA VAL A 246 -27.57 -7.11 -11.91
C VAL A 246 -26.98 -8.47 -11.55
N THR A 247 -26.70 -8.71 -10.25
CA THR A 247 -26.17 -9.99 -9.76
C THR A 247 -27.08 -11.15 -10.11
N ALA A 248 -28.38 -11.01 -9.86
CA ALA A 248 -29.37 -12.04 -10.13
C ALA A 248 -29.47 -12.35 -11.63
N VAL A 249 -29.56 -11.32 -12.47
CA VAL A 249 -29.65 -11.47 -13.94
C VAL A 249 -28.39 -12.13 -14.52
N VAL A 250 -27.20 -11.66 -14.14
CA VAL A 250 -25.93 -12.24 -14.64
C VAL A 250 -25.76 -13.68 -14.18
N GLY A 251 -26.10 -13.99 -12.93
CA GLY A 251 -26.05 -15.35 -12.42
C GLY A 251 -27.06 -16.27 -13.11
N ASP A 252 -28.26 -15.78 -13.43
CA ASP A 252 -29.26 -16.52 -14.20
C ASP A 252 -28.75 -16.84 -15.62
N TRP A 253 -28.13 -15.86 -16.29
CA TRP A 253 -27.50 -16.10 -17.60
C TRP A 253 -26.35 -17.11 -17.53
N LEU A 254 -25.54 -17.09 -16.46
CA LEU A 254 -24.47 -18.07 -16.25
C LEU A 254 -25.00 -19.50 -16.04
N LEU A 255 -26.25 -19.67 -15.60
CA LEU A 255 -26.87 -20.97 -15.38
C LEU A 255 -27.69 -21.44 -16.59
N HIS A 256 -28.47 -20.54 -17.18
CA HIS A 256 -29.59 -20.92 -18.03
C HIS A 256 -29.53 -20.33 -19.45
N LEU A 257 -28.64 -19.37 -19.76
CA LEU A 257 -28.56 -18.82 -21.12
C LEU A 257 -28.14 -19.93 -22.10
N ARG A 258 -28.83 -20.01 -23.24
CA ARG A 258 -28.66 -21.10 -24.22
C ARG A 258 -27.23 -21.23 -24.74
N ASP A 259 -26.57 -20.11 -25.04
CA ASP A 259 -25.18 -20.04 -25.50
C ASP A 259 -24.25 -19.41 -24.45
N ARG A 260 -24.47 -19.73 -23.16
CA ARG A 260 -23.71 -19.13 -22.04
C ARG A 260 -22.18 -19.31 -22.17
N TYR A 261 -21.72 -20.41 -22.78
CA TYR A 261 -20.30 -20.74 -22.91
C TYR A 261 -19.53 -19.67 -23.70
N SER A 262 -20.15 -19.14 -24.76
CA SER A 262 -19.58 -18.05 -25.58
C SER A 262 -19.37 -16.75 -24.78
N TYR A 263 -20.17 -16.53 -23.72
CA TYR A 263 -20.20 -15.29 -22.95
C TYR A 263 -19.58 -15.39 -21.56
N PHE A 264 -19.08 -16.56 -21.14
CA PHE A 264 -18.47 -16.74 -19.81
C PHE A 264 -17.40 -15.69 -19.48
N HIS A 265 -16.45 -15.43 -20.39
CA HIS A 265 -15.43 -14.39 -20.19
C HIS A 265 -15.98 -12.97 -19.96
N LYS A 266 -17.24 -12.69 -20.34
CA LYS A 266 -17.88 -11.38 -20.11
C LYS A 266 -18.76 -11.39 -18.86
N LEU A 267 -19.40 -12.51 -18.53
CA LEU A 267 -20.32 -12.65 -17.41
C LEU A 267 -19.62 -12.93 -16.07
N ILE A 268 -18.56 -13.75 -16.08
CA ILE A 268 -17.76 -14.09 -14.90
C ILE A 268 -17.28 -12.84 -14.13
N PRO A 269 -16.62 -11.84 -14.76
CA PRO A 269 -16.13 -10.68 -14.03
C PRO A 269 -17.25 -9.85 -13.41
N LEU A 270 -18.43 -9.77 -14.04
CA LEU A 270 -19.59 -9.06 -13.49
C LEU A 270 -20.14 -9.74 -12.24
N LEU A 271 -20.27 -11.07 -12.25
CA LEU A 271 -20.75 -11.81 -11.07
C LEU A 271 -19.72 -11.79 -9.94
N LEU A 272 -18.45 -12.08 -10.25
CA LEU A 272 -17.39 -12.18 -9.25
C LEU A 272 -17.10 -10.85 -8.57
N SER A 273 -17.27 -9.71 -9.26
CA SER A 273 -17.12 -8.38 -8.65
C SER A 273 -18.08 -8.15 -7.47
N ASN A 274 -19.24 -8.80 -7.47
CA ASN A 274 -20.24 -8.65 -6.41
C ASN A 274 -20.01 -9.59 -5.22
N THR A 275 -19.04 -10.51 -5.29
CA THR A 275 -18.63 -11.33 -4.13
C THR A 275 -17.92 -10.51 -3.05
N THR A 276 -17.43 -9.31 -3.40
CA THR A 276 -16.82 -8.34 -2.49
C THR A 276 -17.70 -7.09 -2.29
N ASP A 277 -19.00 -7.16 -2.58
CA ASP A 277 -19.94 -6.06 -2.32
C ASP A 277 -19.96 -5.70 -0.82
N GLU A 278 -20.28 -4.45 -0.49
CA GLU A 278 -20.38 -4.01 0.90
C GLU A 278 -21.59 -4.63 1.62
N ILE A 279 -22.66 -4.92 0.87
CA ILE A 279 -23.90 -5.48 1.39
C ILE A 279 -23.81 -7.02 1.46
N PRO A 280 -23.95 -7.64 2.65
CA PRO A 280 -23.81 -9.09 2.82
C PRO A 280 -24.78 -9.91 1.96
N GLU A 281 -26.01 -9.45 1.79
CA GLU A 281 -27.03 -10.12 0.97
C GLU A 281 -26.58 -10.28 -0.48
N ILE A 282 -25.92 -9.27 -1.05
CA ILE A 282 -25.41 -9.30 -2.43
C ILE A 282 -24.21 -10.25 -2.54
N ARG A 283 -23.28 -10.20 -1.57
CA ARG A 283 -22.14 -11.13 -1.53
C ARG A 283 -22.58 -12.58 -1.49
N LEU A 284 -23.53 -12.90 -0.61
CA LEU A 284 -24.05 -14.25 -0.45
C LEU A 284 -24.81 -14.73 -1.70
N LEU A 285 -25.61 -13.86 -2.31
CA LEU A 285 -26.29 -14.16 -3.58
C LEU A 285 -25.28 -14.44 -4.71
N ALA A 286 -24.26 -13.59 -4.87
CA ALA A 286 -23.22 -13.77 -5.88
C ALA A 286 -22.44 -15.07 -5.67
N ALA A 287 -22.07 -15.38 -4.42
CA ALA A 287 -21.36 -16.60 -4.06
C ALA A 287 -22.20 -17.87 -4.32
N ASP A 288 -23.50 -17.86 -3.98
CA ASP A 288 -24.40 -18.99 -4.25
C ASP A 288 -24.57 -19.23 -5.76
N LEU A 289 -24.89 -18.17 -6.53
CA LEU A 289 -25.03 -18.25 -7.98
C LEU A 289 -23.74 -18.74 -8.65
N TRP A 290 -22.60 -18.25 -8.17
CA TRP A 290 -21.29 -18.69 -8.69
C TRP A 290 -21.02 -20.16 -8.41
N LYS A 291 -21.26 -20.62 -7.18
CA LYS A 291 -21.12 -22.02 -6.79
C LYS A 291 -22.03 -22.93 -7.63
N ARG A 292 -23.28 -22.51 -7.86
CA ARG A 292 -24.23 -23.23 -8.72
C ARG A 292 -23.74 -23.30 -10.16
N ALA A 293 -23.25 -22.19 -10.72
CA ALA A 293 -22.72 -22.15 -12.08
C ALA A 293 -21.51 -23.07 -12.25
N GLY A 294 -20.56 -23.06 -11.30
CA GLY A 294 -19.43 -23.99 -11.29
C GLY A 294 -19.87 -25.44 -11.16
N THR A 295 -20.79 -25.76 -10.25
CA THR A 295 -21.30 -27.12 -10.06
C THR A 295 -22.03 -27.64 -11.30
N GLN A 296 -22.78 -26.77 -11.98
CA GLN A 296 -23.46 -27.12 -13.23
C GLN A 296 -22.45 -27.38 -14.34
N TRP A 297 -21.45 -26.50 -14.50
CA TRP A 297 -20.41 -26.68 -15.49
C TRP A 297 -19.61 -27.97 -15.26
N GLU A 298 -19.30 -28.29 -14.00
CA GLU A 298 -18.61 -29.53 -13.61
C GLU A 298 -19.38 -30.78 -14.06
N LYS A 299 -20.70 -30.81 -13.85
CA LYS A 299 -21.58 -31.89 -14.32
C LYS A 299 -21.66 -32.00 -15.84
N GLU A 300 -21.63 -30.87 -16.54
CA GLU A 300 -21.71 -30.82 -18.00
C GLU A 300 -20.42 -31.22 -18.70
N ASN A 301 -19.27 -31.16 -18.00
CA ASN A 301 -17.94 -31.38 -18.56
C ASN A 301 -17.18 -32.49 -17.80
N GLU A 302 -17.88 -33.41 -17.12
CA GLU A 302 -17.29 -34.45 -16.27
C GLU A 302 -16.22 -35.28 -16.99
N GLU A 303 -16.46 -35.61 -18.26
CA GLU A 303 -15.51 -36.37 -19.08
C GLU A 303 -14.18 -35.62 -19.32
N ASP A 304 -14.22 -34.30 -19.47
CA ASP A 304 -13.04 -33.46 -19.74
C ASP A 304 -12.14 -33.25 -18.51
N ILE A 305 -12.71 -33.36 -17.30
CA ILE A 305 -12.04 -32.99 -16.04
C ILE A 305 -11.91 -34.17 -15.07
N LYS A 306 -12.23 -35.39 -15.50
CA LYS A 306 -12.26 -36.60 -14.67
C LYS A 306 -11.00 -36.78 -13.82
N ASP A 307 -9.81 -36.66 -14.42
CA ASP A 307 -8.54 -36.76 -13.69
C ASP A 307 -8.42 -35.68 -12.58
N LYS A 308 -8.93 -34.47 -12.83
CA LYS A 308 -8.91 -33.40 -11.82
C LYS A 308 -9.91 -33.67 -10.69
N MET A 309 -11.06 -34.28 -11.01
CA MET A 309 -12.05 -34.69 -10.00
C MET A 309 -11.51 -35.81 -9.09
N ASP A 310 -10.74 -36.74 -9.64
CA ASP A 310 -10.19 -37.86 -8.89
C ASP A 310 -9.00 -37.47 -7.99
N PHE A 311 -8.20 -36.47 -8.40
CA PHE A 311 -6.90 -36.19 -7.75
C PHE A 311 -6.70 -34.77 -7.19
N LEU A 312 -7.51 -33.75 -7.54
CA LEU A 312 -7.24 -32.32 -7.24
C LEU A 312 -8.30 -31.60 -6.38
N LEU A 313 -9.08 -32.35 -5.59
CA LEU A 313 -10.13 -31.78 -4.73
C LEU A 313 -9.59 -31.14 -3.45
N ALA A 314 -8.54 -31.72 -2.85
CA ALA A 314 -7.96 -31.20 -1.61
C ALA A 314 -7.26 -29.84 -1.84
N PRO A 315 -7.48 -28.84 -0.96
CA PRO A 315 -6.74 -27.58 -1.03
C PRO A 315 -5.23 -27.80 -1.00
N PRO A 316 -4.44 -27.00 -1.74
CA PRO A 316 -2.99 -27.00 -1.60
C PRO A 316 -2.59 -26.73 -0.15
N ALA A 317 -1.48 -27.34 0.31
CA ALA A 317 -1.01 -27.18 1.69
C ALA A 317 -0.77 -25.71 2.10
N HIS A 318 -0.51 -24.84 1.13
CA HIS A 318 -0.24 -23.41 1.30
C HIS A 318 -1.46 -22.53 0.98
N TYR A 319 -2.67 -23.09 0.85
CA TYR A 319 -3.87 -22.27 0.61
C TYR A 319 -4.10 -21.29 1.77
N PRO A 320 -4.55 -20.04 1.51
CA PRO A 320 -4.73 -19.04 2.55
C PRO A 320 -5.65 -19.50 3.70
N PRO A 321 -5.28 -19.29 4.97
CA PRO A 321 -6.07 -19.76 6.11
C PRO A 321 -7.39 -18.99 6.23
N GLY A 322 -8.48 -19.71 6.51
CA GLY A 322 -9.81 -19.12 6.71
C GLY A 322 -10.51 -18.67 5.41
N VAL A 323 -9.97 -19.04 4.25
CA VAL A 323 -10.58 -18.77 2.93
C VAL A 323 -11.15 -20.06 2.36
N ASP A 324 -12.42 -20.06 2.00
CA ASP A 324 -13.06 -21.21 1.34
C ASP A 324 -12.53 -21.36 -0.08
N ARG A 325 -11.99 -22.54 -0.39
CA ARG A 325 -11.55 -22.86 -1.74
C ARG A 325 -12.75 -23.04 -2.67
N PRO A 326 -12.82 -22.35 -3.81
CA PRO A 326 -13.91 -22.53 -4.77
C PRO A 326 -14.00 -23.96 -5.32
N VAL A 327 -15.22 -24.42 -5.64
CA VAL A 327 -15.43 -25.74 -6.26
C VAL A 327 -14.68 -25.86 -7.59
N LEU A 328 -14.38 -27.09 -8.02
CA LEU A 328 -13.54 -27.34 -9.19
C LEU A 328 -14.09 -26.64 -10.45
N GLY A 329 -15.39 -26.76 -10.73
CA GLY A 329 -15.98 -26.08 -11.88
C GLY A 329 -15.83 -24.55 -11.86
N CYS A 330 -15.89 -23.90 -10.69
CA CYS A 330 -15.64 -22.46 -10.57
C CYS A 330 -14.19 -22.10 -10.93
N ARG A 331 -13.23 -22.91 -10.49
CA ARG A 331 -11.81 -22.71 -10.79
C ARG A 331 -11.55 -22.88 -12.28
N GLU A 332 -12.05 -23.95 -12.89
CA GLU A 332 -11.90 -24.21 -14.32
C GLU A 332 -12.52 -23.10 -15.19
N LEU A 333 -13.70 -22.59 -14.80
CA LEU A 333 -14.33 -21.46 -15.49
C LEU A 333 -13.44 -20.21 -15.48
N VAL A 334 -12.78 -19.89 -14.37
CA VAL A 334 -11.83 -18.76 -14.33
C VAL A 334 -10.59 -19.06 -15.15
N VAL A 335 -9.96 -20.23 -14.94
CA VAL A 335 -8.72 -20.63 -15.62
C VAL A 335 -8.87 -20.58 -17.15
N ARG A 336 -9.95 -21.15 -17.69
CA ARG A 336 -10.21 -21.19 -19.14
C ARG A 336 -10.44 -19.80 -19.75
N ASN A 337 -10.86 -18.83 -18.95
CA ASN A 337 -11.13 -17.45 -19.41
C ASN A 337 -10.04 -16.45 -19.01
N LEU A 338 -9.06 -16.85 -18.20
CA LEU A 338 -8.08 -15.95 -17.57
C LEU A 338 -7.29 -15.12 -18.59
N GLY A 339 -6.89 -15.72 -19.71
CA GLY A 339 -6.17 -15.01 -20.78
C GLY A 339 -6.93 -13.86 -21.42
N ARG A 340 -8.27 -13.88 -21.38
CA ARG A 340 -9.12 -12.75 -21.85
C ARG A 340 -9.40 -11.75 -20.72
N LEU A 341 -9.45 -12.22 -19.48
CA LEU A 341 -9.75 -11.39 -18.32
C LEU A 341 -8.58 -10.50 -17.93
N ILE A 342 -7.35 -11.03 -17.90
CA ILE A 342 -6.16 -10.30 -17.44
C ILE A 342 -5.93 -8.98 -18.20
N PRO A 343 -6.00 -8.93 -19.55
CA PRO A 343 -5.86 -7.66 -20.26
C PRO A 343 -6.91 -6.60 -19.86
N ALA A 344 -8.16 -7.01 -19.66
CA ALA A 344 -9.23 -6.13 -19.22
C ALA A 344 -9.00 -5.63 -17.78
N ILE A 345 -8.59 -6.52 -16.87
CA ILE A 345 -8.21 -6.16 -15.50
C ILE A 345 -7.06 -5.16 -15.48
N THR A 346 -6.01 -5.38 -16.28
CA THR A 346 -4.88 -4.45 -16.39
C THR A 346 -5.32 -3.07 -16.88
N HIS A 347 -6.22 -3.01 -17.85
CA HIS A 347 -6.79 -1.75 -18.34
C HIS A 347 -7.57 -1.04 -17.22
N ASP A 348 -8.53 -1.73 -16.61
CA ASP A 348 -9.47 -1.15 -15.65
C ASP A 348 -8.82 -0.79 -14.30
N LEU A 349 -7.71 -1.45 -13.94
CA LEU A 349 -6.87 -1.07 -12.81
C LEU A 349 -6.16 0.27 -13.00
N THR A 350 -6.03 0.74 -14.24
CA THR A 350 -5.44 2.04 -14.56
C THR A 350 -6.48 3.06 -15.03
N ASP A 351 -7.77 2.75 -14.86
CA ASP A 351 -8.86 3.64 -15.26
C ASP A 351 -8.85 4.93 -14.45
N TRP A 352 -9.33 6.03 -15.02
CA TRP A 352 -9.37 7.33 -14.36
C TRP A 352 -10.36 7.36 -13.17
N LEU A 353 -11.40 6.52 -13.17
CA LEU A 353 -12.38 6.41 -12.10
C LEU A 353 -11.87 5.58 -10.92
N VAL A 354 -11.74 6.20 -9.76
CA VAL A 354 -11.34 5.55 -8.50
C VAL A 354 -12.24 4.34 -8.14
N PRO A 355 -13.59 4.42 -8.22
CA PRO A 355 -14.45 3.28 -7.87
C PRO A 355 -14.21 2.06 -8.75
N THR A 356 -13.92 2.27 -10.04
CA THR A 356 -13.56 1.20 -10.98
C THR A 356 -12.26 0.53 -10.53
N ARG A 357 -11.19 1.30 -10.28
CA ARG A 357 -9.90 0.75 -9.83
C ARG A 357 -10.03 -0.06 -8.53
N ILE A 358 -10.79 0.45 -7.55
CA ILE A 358 -11.02 -0.27 -6.28
C ILE A 358 -11.70 -1.62 -6.54
N ARG A 359 -12.80 -1.64 -7.29
CA ARG A 359 -13.53 -2.88 -7.57
C ARG A 359 -12.72 -3.86 -8.40
N THR A 360 -12.00 -3.38 -9.41
CA THR A 360 -11.13 -4.22 -10.23
C THR A 360 -9.98 -4.82 -9.42
N SER A 361 -9.41 -4.07 -8.46
CA SER A 361 -8.36 -4.60 -7.56
C SER A 361 -8.86 -5.69 -6.61
N GLN A 362 -10.12 -5.60 -6.17
CA GLN A 362 -10.78 -6.67 -5.41
C GLN A 362 -11.03 -7.89 -6.28
N LEU A 363 -11.56 -7.68 -7.50
CA LEU A 363 -11.79 -8.74 -8.47
C LEU A 363 -10.50 -9.50 -8.81
N LEU A 364 -9.36 -8.80 -8.97
CA LEU A 364 -8.07 -9.44 -9.20
C LEU A 364 -7.72 -10.45 -8.09
N CYS A 365 -7.95 -10.11 -6.82
CA CYS A 365 -7.73 -11.04 -5.71
C CYS A 365 -8.63 -12.29 -5.83
N VAL A 366 -9.90 -12.09 -6.15
CA VAL A 366 -10.86 -13.19 -6.36
C VAL A 366 -10.39 -14.07 -7.52
N LEU A 367 -10.01 -13.49 -8.66
CA LEU A 367 -9.54 -14.24 -9.82
C LEU A 367 -8.28 -15.06 -9.51
N LEU A 368 -7.31 -14.51 -8.77
CA LEU A 368 -6.10 -15.24 -8.39
C LEU A 368 -6.38 -16.41 -7.42
N LEU A 369 -7.34 -16.26 -6.50
CA LEU A 369 -7.80 -17.36 -5.63
C LEU A 369 -8.43 -18.51 -6.41
N HIS A 370 -9.05 -18.22 -7.57
CA HIS A 370 -9.64 -19.23 -8.44
C HIS A 370 -8.63 -19.82 -9.42
N ALA A 371 -7.70 -19.01 -9.92
CA ALA A 371 -6.69 -19.41 -10.89
C ALA A 371 -5.60 -20.29 -10.26
N GLU A 372 -5.29 -20.10 -8.98
CA GLU A 372 -4.22 -20.82 -8.28
C GLU A 372 -2.91 -20.78 -9.10
N ASP A 373 -2.27 -21.93 -9.32
CA ASP A 373 -1.00 -22.09 -10.04
C ASP A 373 -1.08 -21.69 -11.52
N HIS A 374 -2.28 -21.67 -12.12
CA HIS A 374 -2.49 -21.23 -13.50
C HIS A 374 -2.26 -19.73 -13.69
N SER A 375 -2.12 -18.97 -12.60
CA SER A 375 -1.65 -17.58 -12.65
C SER A 375 -0.22 -17.46 -13.21
N THR A 376 0.58 -18.54 -13.15
CA THR A 376 1.97 -18.59 -13.64
C THR A 376 2.13 -18.12 -15.08
N GLN A 377 1.22 -18.51 -15.98
CA GLN A 377 1.29 -18.16 -17.41
C GLN A 377 1.02 -16.66 -17.68
N HIS A 378 0.41 -15.96 -16.72
CA HIS A 378 0.07 -14.54 -16.81
C HIS A 378 0.93 -13.67 -15.88
N LEU A 379 2.00 -14.23 -15.32
CA LEU A 379 2.79 -13.55 -14.29
C LEU A 379 3.38 -12.22 -14.79
N GLN A 380 3.94 -12.18 -16.00
CA GLN A 380 4.57 -10.96 -16.51
C GLN A 380 3.59 -9.77 -16.61
N PRO A 381 2.42 -9.86 -17.29
CA PRO A 381 1.48 -8.75 -17.33
C PRO A 381 0.89 -8.42 -15.95
N LEU A 382 0.72 -9.41 -15.07
CA LEU A 382 0.30 -9.19 -13.68
C LEU A 382 1.32 -8.32 -12.93
N LEU A 383 2.61 -8.67 -12.97
CA LEU A 383 3.68 -7.92 -12.31
C LEU A 383 3.80 -6.50 -12.89
N GLU A 384 3.75 -6.34 -14.21
CA GLU A 384 3.76 -5.02 -14.87
C GLU A 384 2.58 -4.14 -14.47
N THR A 385 1.42 -4.75 -14.19
CA THR A 385 0.25 -4.05 -13.65
C THR A 385 0.47 -3.65 -12.20
N LEU A 386 0.95 -4.58 -11.36
CA LEU A 386 1.20 -4.35 -9.93
C LEU A 386 2.26 -3.27 -9.70
N TYR A 387 3.34 -3.21 -10.49
CA TYR A 387 4.34 -2.15 -10.38
C TYR A 387 3.75 -0.77 -10.63
N ARG A 388 2.79 -0.66 -11.58
CA ARG A 388 2.11 0.60 -11.86
C ARG A 388 1.13 0.96 -10.73
N THR A 389 0.27 0.03 -10.32
CA THR A 389 -0.77 0.31 -9.32
C THR A 389 -0.20 0.55 -7.91
N CYS A 390 0.94 -0.06 -7.55
CA CYS A 390 1.59 0.18 -6.26
C CYS A 390 2.24 1.57 -6.15
N THR A 391 2.23 2.37 -7.22
CA THR A 391 2.63 3.79 -7.21
C THR A 391 1.45 4.74 -7.08
N GLU A 392 0.22 4.23 -6.99
CA GLU A 392 -0.99 5.03 -6.88
C GLU A 392 -1.15 5.72 -5.51
N THR A 393 -1.91 6.81 -5.52
CA THR A 393 -2.28 7.56 -4.31
C THR A 393 -3.38 6.88 -3.49
N GLU A 394 -4.21 6.06 -4.14
CA GLU A 394 -5.37 5.42 -3.51
C GLU A 394 -4.97 4.19 -2.69
N LYS A 395 -4.96 4.34 -1.36
CA LYS A 395 -4.47 3.33 -0.43
C LYS A 395 -5.20 1.99 -0.53
N GLU A 396 -6.51 1.99 -0.76
CA GLU A 396 -7.27 0.74 -0.89
C GLU A 396 -6.91 -0.04 -2.16
N VAL A 397 -6.62 0.65 -3.27
CA VAL A 397 -6.15 -0.01 -4.51
C VAL A 397 -4.80 -0.67 -4.27
N VAL A 398 -3.85 0.06 -3.67
CA VAL A 398 -2.52 -0.46 -3.33
C VAL A 398 -2.64 -1.66 -2.38
N LYS A 399 -3.45 -1.57 -1.32
CA LYS A 399 -3.70 -2.65 -0.36
C LYS A 399 -4.23 -3.93 -1.04
N ASN A 400 -5.23 -3.80 -1.92
CA ASN A 400 -5.77 -4.94 -2.66
C ASN A 400 -4.73 -5.52 -3.65
N CYS A 401 -3.96 -4.67 -4.33
CA CYS A 401 -2.88 -5.12 -5.21
C CYS A 401 -1.77 -5.86 -4.45
N LEU A 402 -1.41 -5.42 -3.24
CA LEU A 402 -0.47 -6.15 -2.38
C LEU A 402 -1.05 -7.47 -1.88
N ALA A 403 -2.36 -7.55 -1.64
CA ALA A 403 -3.03 -8.82 -1.35
C ALA A 403 -3.00 -9.76 -2.57
N ALA A 404 -3.23 -9.25 -3.78
CA ALA A 404 -3.06 -10.01 -5.02
C ALA A 404 -1.60 -10.49 -5.21
N ALA A 405 -0.61 -9.64 -4.90
CA ALA A 405 0.81 -10.02 -4.93
C ALA A 405 1.14 -11.15 -3.94
N LYS A 406 0.53 -11.15 -2.75
CA LYS A 406 0.65 -12.29 -1.82
C LYS A 406 0.08 -13.58 -2.40
N LEU A 407 -1.06 -13.52 -3.10
CA LEU A 407 -1.62 -14.70 -3.78
C LEU A 407 -0.71 -15.20 -4.89
N ILE A 408 -0.03 -14.31 -5.63
CA ILE A 408 1.03 -14.71 -6.57
C ILE A 408 2.12 -15.49 -5.84
N GLY A 409 2.63 -14.98 -4.71
CA GLY A 409 3.63 -15.70 -3.92
C GLY A 409 3.15 -17.01 -3.31
N THR A 410 1.84 -17.14 -3.11
CA THR A 410 1.20 -18.34 -2.60
C THR A 410 1.16 -19.43 -3.66
N PHE A 411 0.73 -19.10 -4.88
CA PHE A 411 0.40 -20.10 -5.91
C PHE A 411 1.44 -20.26 -7.01
N VAL A 412 2.25 -19.23 -7.28
CA VAL A 412 3.28 -19.28 -8.33
C VAL A 412 4.58 -19.84 -7.75
N PRO A 413 5.23 -20.82 -8.41
CA PRO A 413 6.49 -21.36 -7.93
C PRO A 413 7.60 -20.30 -7.82
N PRO A 414 8.40 -20.28 -6.73
CA PRO A 414 9.47 -19.32 -6.53
C PRO A 414 10.47 -19.16 -7.69
N PRO A 415 10.94 -20.24 -8.36
CA PRO A 415 11.86 -20.08 -9.49
C PRO A 415 11.32 -19.18 -10.60
N VAL A 416 10.00 -19.16 -10.82
CA VAL A 416 9.37 -18.39 -11.88
C VAL A 416 9.26 -16.92 -11.49
N PHE A 417 8.72 -16.62 -10.31
CA PHE A 417 8.55 -15.23 -9.89
C PHE A 417 9.87 -14.56 -9.51
N LEU A 418 10.82 -15.28 -8.91
CA LEU A 418 12.11 -14.71 -8.55
C LEU A 418 12.92 -14.32 -9.78
N LYS A 419 12.85 -15.11 -10.86
CA LYS A 419 13.49 -14.74 -12.12
C LYS A 419 13.04 -13.37 -12.59
N LEU A 420 11.73 -13.12 -12.65
CA LEU A 420 11.20 -11.84 -13.13
C LEU A 420 11.39 -10.69 -12.12
N LEU A 421 11.16 -10.95 -10.83
CA LEU A 421 11.22 -9.92 -9.80
C LEU A 421 12.65 -9.48 -9.50
N LEU A 422 13.59 -10.41 -9.35
CA LEU A 422 14.98 -10.08 -9.04
C LEU A 422 15.66 -9.40 -10.23
N ASP A 423 15.36 -9.81 -11.48
CA ASP A 423 15.83 -9.11 -12.67
C ASP A 423 15.34 -7.65 -12.68
N ARG A 424 14.08 -7.41 -12.30
CA ARG A 424 13.51 -6.06 -12.18
C ARG A 424 14.12 -5.23 -11.05
N VAL A 425 14.41 -5.84 -9.90
CA VAL A 425 15.07 -5.16 -8.76
C VAL A 425 16.52 -4.79 -9.11
N ASN A 426 17.24 -5.66 -9.82
CA ASN A 426 18.63 -5.43 -10.22
C ASN A 426 18.78 -4.43 -11.37
N THR A 427 17.74 -4.20 -12.16
CA THR A 427 17.82 -3.30 -13.30
C THR A 427 17.82 -1.84 -12.80
N PRO A 428 18.90 -1.06 -13.05
CA PRO A 428 18.92 0.34 -12.67
C PRO A 428 17.86 1.10 -13.47
N HIS A 429 16.87 1.64 -12.78
CA HIS A 429 15.76 2.35 -13.39
C HIS A 429 15.81 3.84 -13.04
N SER A 430 15.90 4.71 -14.05
CA SER A 430 15.71 6.17 -13.91
C SER A 430 14.24 6.56 -13.69
N SER A 431 13.37 5.60 -13.34
CA SER A 431 11.95 5.84 -13.11
C SER A 431 11.73 6.59 -11.80
N ALA A 432 10.75 7.49 -11.76
CA ALA A 432 10.37 8.22 -10.55
C ALA A 432 9.95 7.32 -9.37
N CYS A 433 9.67 6.03 -9.60
CA CYS A 433 9.12 5.10 -8.64
C CYS A 433 9.94 3.80 -8.52
N SER A 434 11.24 3.90 -8.21
CA SER A 434 12.15 2.75 -8.10
C SER A 434 11.81 1.78 -6.96
N TRP A 435 10.96 2.18 -6.01
CA TRP A 435 10.56 1.35 -4.86
C TRP A 435 9.48 0.31 -5.18
N ALA A 436 8.72 0.46 -6.27
CA ALA A 436 7.57 -0.40 -6.57
C ALA A 436 7.95 -1.89 -6.78
N PRO A 437 9.07 -2.23 -7.46
CA PRO A 437 9.54 -3.61 -7.56
C PRO A 437 9.84 -4.24 -6.20
N LEU A 438 10.47 -3.51 -5.27
CA LEU A 438 10.74 -3.98 -3.90
C LEU A 438 9.45 -4.17 -3.11
N MET A 439 8.49 -3.26 -3.24
CA MET A 439 7.18 -3.38 -2.58
C MET A 439 6.43 -4.64 -3.02
N VAL A 440 6.39 -4.90 -4.33
CA VAL A 440 5.77 -6.11 -4.89
C VAL A 440 6.56 -7.35 -4.49
N LEU A 441 7.89 -7.32 -4.52
CA LEU A 441 8.74 -8.43 -4.06
C LEU A 441 8.43 -8.78 -2.60
N ALA A 442 8.41 -7.80 -1.69
CA ALA A 442 8.07 -8.02 -0.28
C ALA A 442 6.69 -8.68 -0.12
N ALA A 443 5.68 -8.24 -0.87
CA ALA A 443 4.34 -8.83 -0.82
C ALA A 443 4.30 -10.26 -1.37
N VAL A 444 4.99 -10.55 -2.47
CA VAL A 444 5.11 -11.91 -3.04
C VAL A 444 5.84 -12.83 -2.06
N LEU A 445 6.97 -12.40 -1.50
CA LEU A 445 7.70 -13.16 -0.48
C LEU A 445 6.82 -13.44 0.75
N GLN A 446 5.98 -12.47 1.16
CA GLN A 446 5.08 -12.64 2.28
C GLN A 446 3.99 -13.69 2.01
N GLY A 447 3.59 -13.89 0.76
CA GLY A 447 2.66 -14.96 0.40
C GLY A 447 3.29 -16.34 0.29
N CYS A 448 4.63 -16.43 0.20
CA CYS A 448 5.32 -17.68 -0.04
C CYS A 448 5.56 -18.46 1.27
N SER A 449 5.34 -19.77 1.23
CA SER A 449 5.57 -20.64 2.38
C SER A 449 7.07 -20.88 2.63
N LYS A 450 7.46 -20.98 3.90
CA LYS A 450 8.82 -21.31 4.37
C LYS A 450 9.51 -22.44 3.58
N PRO A 451 8.91 -23.64 3.39
CA PRO A 451 9.61 -24.75 2.72
C PRO A 451 9.92 -24.47 1.24
N LEU A 452 9.08 -23.68 0.56
CA LEU A 452 9.30 -23.30 -0.83
C LEU A 452 10.28 -22.14 -0.97
N LEU A 453 10.33 -21.25 0.03
CA LEU A 453 11.19 -20.08 0.00
C LEU A 453 12.63 -20.37 0.43
N LYS A 454 12.82 -21.29 1.39
CA LYS A 454 14.13 -21.67 1.96
C LYS A 454 15.22 -21.94 0.92
N PRO A 455 15.00 -22.73 -0.16
CA PRO A 455 16.03 -23.01 -1.17
C PRO A 455 16.52 -21.77 -1.93
N HIS A 456 15.77 -20.68 -1.89
CA HIS A 456 16.03 -19.46 -2.66
C HIS A 456 16.53 -18.29 -1.80
N LEU A 457 16.67 -18.48 -0.48
CA LEU A 457 17.14 -17.44 0.44
C LEU A 457 18.45 -16.80 -0.02
N GLN A 458 19.41 -17.63 -0.43
CA GLN A 458 20.72 -17.18 -0.91
C GLN A 458 20.58 -16.25 -2.13
N GLN A 459 19.81 -16.66 -3.14
CA GLN A 459 19.60 -15.87 -4.36
C GLN A 459 18.95 -14.51 -4.06
N ILE A 460 17.98 -14.48 -3.15
CA ILE A 460 17.29 -13.24 -2.76
C ILE A 460 18.25 -12.33 -2.00
N ALA A 461 18.93 -12.85 -0.99
CA ALA A 461 19.85 -12.07 -0.17
C ALA A 461 21.03 -11.51 -0.99
N ASP A 462 21.59 -12.32 -1.90
CA ASP A 462 22.66 -11.90 -2.83
C ASP A 462 22.20 -10.81 -3.79
N THR A 463 20.92 -10.75 -4.13
CA THR A 463 20.33 -9.67 -4.92
C THR A 463 20.14 -8.40 -4.08
N LEU A 464 19.58 -8.53 -2.87
CA LEU A 464 19.33 -7.38 -2.00
C LEU A 464 20.62 -6.69 -1.54
N VAL A 465 21.71 -7.43 -1.37
CA VAL A 465 23.00 -6.89 -0.92
C VAL A 465 23.80 -6.21 -2.04
N GLN A 466 23.39 -6.34 -3.31
CA GLN A 466 24.11 -5.69 -4.41
C GLN A 466 24.17 -4.17 -4.21
N PRO A 467 25.32 -3.51 -4.46
CA PRO A 467 25.44 -2.07 -4.28
C PRO A 467 24.41 -1.25 -5.06
N SER A 468 24.03 -1.70 -6.26
CA SER A 468 22.98 -1.08 -7.08
C SER A 468 21.58 -1.12 -6.45
N VAL A 469 21.37 -1.97 -5.45
CA VAL A 469 20.10 -2.15 -4.73
C VAL A 469 20.20 -1.55 -3.33
N CYS A 470 21.13 -2.03 -2.49
CA CYS A 470 21.17 -1.61 -1.08
C CYS A 470 21.71 -0.19 -0.86
N GLN A 471 22.37 0.43 -1.86
CA GLN A 471 22.91 1.78 -1.76
C GLN A 471 22.09 2.82 -2.53
N GLU A 472 20.89 2.47 -2.98
CA GLU A 472 19.94 3.46 -3.52
C GLU A 472 19.21 4.16 -2.35
N TYR A 473 19.38 5.48 -2.25
CA TYR A 473 18.90 6.27 -1.11
C TYR A 473 18.18 7.55 -1.50
N GLN A 474 17.94 7.78 -2.81
CA GLN A 474 17.31 9.03 -3.26
C GLN A 474 15.91 9.23 -2.66
N GLN A 475 15.21 8.14 -2.35
CA GLN A 475 13.83 8.16 -1.89
C GLN A 475 13.68 7.32 -0.61
N VAL A 476 13.15 7.93 0.46
CA VAL A 476 12.94 7.24 1.75
C VAL A 476 12.06 5.99 1.59
N VAL A 477 11.03 6.07 0.74
CA VAL A 477 10.13 4.95 0.47
C VAL A 477 10.89 3.73 -0.07
N TYR A 478 11.96 3.94 -0.85
CA TYR A 478 12.81 2.86 -1.33
C TYR A 478 13.44 2.07 -0.18
N LEU A 479 14.08 2.78 0.76
CA LEU A 479 14.69 2.17 1.95
C LEU A 479 13.64 1.48 2.84
N GLN A 480 12.42 2.03 2.92
CA GLN A 480 11.30 1.38 3.63
C GLN A 480 10.90 0.04 2.97
N GLN A 481 10.85 -0.02 1.63
CA GLN A 481 10.52 -1.27 0.93
C GLN A 481 11.66 -2.28 0.95
N LEU A 482 12.91 -1.82 0.94
CA LEU A 482 14.08 -2.67 1.14
C LEU A 482 14.04 -3.30 2.54
N LEU A 483 13.75 -2.51 3.58
CA LEU A 483 13.55 -3.02 4.94
C LEU A 483 12.39 -4.03 5.00
N ALA A 484 11.26 -3.74 4.32
CA ALA A 484 10.12 -4.65 4.26
C ALA A 484 10.48 -6.02 3.66
N CYS A 485 11.37 -6.07 2.66
CA CYS A 485 11.88 -7.33 2.12
C CYS A 485 12.65 -8.12 3.19
N VAL A 486 13.56 -7.47 3.93
CA VAL A 486 14.32 -8.11 5.02
C VAL A 486 13.38 -8.61 6.12
N ASP A 487 12.45 -7.78 6.58
CA ASP A 487 11.46 -8.13 7.61
C ASP A 487 10.64 -9.36 7.24
N VAL A 488 10.19 -9.44 5.97
CA VAL A 488 9.42 -10.58 5.48
C VAL A 488 10.26 -11.86 5.47
N LEU A 489 11.52 -11.79 5.05
CA LEU A 489 12.42 -12.95 5.07
C LEU A 489 12.65 -13.43 6.51
N LEU A 490 12.93 -12.52 7.44
CA LEU A 490 13.14 -12.86 8.86
C LEU A 490 11.91 -13.52 9.48
N ARG A 491 10.70 -13.05 9.16
CA ARG A 491 9.46 -13.63 9.70
C ARG A 491 9.07 -14.96 9.05
N GLN A 492 9.31 -15.14 7.75
CA GLN A 492 8.89 -16.35 7.05
C GLN A 492 9.90 -17.49 7.17
N CYS A 493 11.19 -17.18 7.21
CA CYS A 493 12.25 -18.18 7.23
C CYS A 493 12.87 -18.38 8.62
N GLU A 494 12.69 -17.43 9.55
CA GLU A 494 13.13 -17.53 10.95
C GLU A 494 14.62 -17.95 11.03
N SER A 495 14.93 -19.05 11.71
CA SER A 495 16.29 -19.58 11.88
C SER A 495 16.99 -19.99 10.58
N ASP A 496 16.24 -20.27 9.49
CA ASP A 496 16.84 -20.55 8.19
C ASP A 496 17.57 -19.32 7.60
N CYS A 497 17.24 -18.11 8.07
CA CYS A 497 17.96 -16.89 7.71
C CYS A 497 19.41 -16.88 8.19
N GLY A 498 19.81 -17.79 9.09
CA GLY A 498 21.20 -17.93 9.52
C GLY A 498 22.18 -18.24 8.38
N ALA A 499 21.71 -18.84 7.28
CA ALA A 499 22.53 -19.06 6.09
C ALA A 499 22.88 -17.78 5.32
N VAL A 500 22.09 -16.72 5.47
CA VAL A 500 22.21 -15.44 4.74
C VAL A 500 22.29 -14.23 5.67
N SER A 501 22.61 -14.48 6.95
CA SER A 501 22.62 -13.49 8.03
C SER A 501 23.61 -12.35 7.76
N LEU A 502 24.77 -12.64 7.17
CA LEU A 502 25.74 -11.63 6.75
C LEU A 502 25.12 -10.65 5.74
N GLN A 503 24.53 -11.16 4.66
CA GLN A 503 23.95 -10.34 3.59
C GLN A 503 22.81 -9.48 4.12
N LEU A 504 21.92 -10.05 4.94
CA LEU A 504 20.82 -9.31 5.55
C LEU A 504 21.35 -8.23 6.51
N LEU A 505 22.40 -8.52 7.29
CA LEU A 505 23.05 -7.53 8.15
C LEU A 505 23.66 -6.39 7.33
N GLN A 506 24.33 -6.68 6.21
CA GLN A 506 24.87 -5.67 5.30
C GLN A 506 23.78 -4.76 4.71
N VAL A 507 22.62 -5.33 4.36
CA VAL A 507 21.46 -4.55 3.90
C VAL A 507 20.93 -3.65 5.02
N LEU A 508 20.77 -4.17 6.25
CA LEU A 508 20.30 -3.39 7.40
C LEU A 508 21.28 -2.26 7.77
N ILE A 509 22.59 -2.52 7.73
CA ILE A 509 23.62 -1.49 7.93
C ILE A 509 23.52 -0.42 6.85
N SER A 510 23.31 -0.82 5.59
CA SER A 510 23.16 0.13 4.48
C SER A 510 21.94 1.03 4.67
N ILE A 511 20.78 0.47 5.02
CA ILE A 511 19.55 1.25 5.33
C ILE A 511 19.81 2.25 6.46
N GLN A 512 20.42 1.81 7.56
CA GLN A 512 20.72 2.68 8.70
C GLN A 512 21.72 3.79 8.36
N SER A 513 22.69 3.48 7.50
CA SER A 513 23.72 4.43 7.09
C SER A 513 23.21 5.51 6.12
N LEU A 514 22.18 5.21 5.33
CA LEU A 514 21.67 6.07 4.26
C LEU A 514 20.35 6.78 4.59
N SER A 515 19.65 6.32 5.62
CA SER A 515 18.40 6.95 6.07
C SER A 515 18.66 8.27 6.80
N ALA A 516 17.92 9.31 6.43
CA ALA A 516 17.84 10.55 7.21
C ALA A 516 16.73 10.51 8.29
N GLU A 517 15.81 9.54 8.23
CA GLU A 517 14.68 9.44 9.16
C GLU A 517 15.02 8.58 10.38
N PRO A 518 14.95 9.13 11.61
CA PRO A 518 15.26 8.38 12.83
C PRO A 518 14.35 7.16 13.05
N GLN A 519 13.08 7.25 12.63
CA GLN A 519 12.13 6.14 12.77
C GLN A 519 12.51 4.93 11.92
N LEU A 520 13.03 5.16 10.71
CA LEU A 520 13.47 4.08 9.83
C LEU A 520 14.77 3.45 10.35
N ILE A 521 15.69 4.25 10.87
CA ILE A 521 16.92 3.76 11.52
C ILE A 521 16.56 2.86 12.72
N ALA A 522 15.63 3.29 13.57
CA ALA A 522 15.17 2.51 14.71
C ALA A 522 14.56 1.16 14.29
N LYS A 523 13.70 1.15 13.26
CA LYS A 523 13.11 -0.10 12.74
C LYS A 523 14.14 -1.05 12.13
N ALA A 524 15.15 -0.52 11.42
CA ALA A 524 16.23 -1.34 10.89
C ALA A 524 17.09 -1.95 12.00
N LEU A 525 17.32 -1.21 13.09
CA LEU A 525 17.97 -1.73 14.29
C LEU A 525 17.11 -2.79 15.00
N GLU A 526 15.80 -2.58 15.11
CA GLU A 526 14.85 -3.60 15.63
C GLU A 526 14.89 -4.88 14.80
N SER A 527 15.01 -4.75 13.47
CA SER A 527 15.13 -5.88 12.55
C SER A 527 16.46 -6.62 12.74
N ALA A 528 17.55 -5.92 13.02
CA ALA A 528 18.84 -6.54 13.36
C ALA A 528 18.75 -7.33 14.68
N HIS A 529 18.06 -6.79 15.69
CA HIS A 529 17.79 -7.52 16.93
C HIS A 529 16.89 -8.74 16.69
N PHE A 530 15.85 -8.60 15.84
CA PHE A 530 14.97 -9.72 15.49
C PHE A 530 15.74 -10.81 14.74
N MET A 531 16.66 -10.43 13.85
CA MET A 531 17.56 -11.35 13.16
C MET A 531 18.47 -12.12 14.11
N GLY A 532 18.99 -11.47 15.16
CA GLY A 532 19.70 -12.17 16.24
C GLY A 532 18.77 -13.17 16.94
N LYS A 533 17.59 -12.71 17.38
CA LYS A 533 16.60 -13.55 18.10
C LYS A 533 16.19 -14.81 17.33
N VAL A 534 15.94 -14.72 16.02
CA VAL A 534 15.55 -15.91 15.22
C VAL A 534 16.69 -16.91 15.04
N GLN A 535 17.93 -16.52 15.33
CA GLN A 535 19.13 -17.37 15.33
C GLN A 535 19.59 -17.74 16.74
N ASP A 536 18.82 -17.40 17.79
CA ASP A 536 19.20 -17.54 19.19
C ASP A 536 20.51 -16.81 19.56
N LEU A 537 20.76 -15.65 18.93
CA LEU A 537 21.89 -14.76 19.18
C LEU A 537 21.42 -13.41 19.71
N ASP A 538 22.22 -12.79 20.58
CA ASP A 538 22.09 -11.35 20.83
C ASP A 538 22.71 -10.50 19.69
N LEU A 539 22.54 -9.18 19.75
CA LEU A 539 23.07 -8.29 18.71
C LEU A 539 24.62 -8.32 18.68
N MET A 540 25.28 -8.47 19.82
CA MET A 540 26.73 -8.47 19.93
C MET A 540 27.31 -9.77 19.38
N GLU A 541 26.69 -10.90 19.67
CA GLU A 541 27.03 -12.22 19.11
C GLU A 541 26.84 -12.24 17.60
N LEU A 542 25.76 -11.63 17.09
CA LEU A 542 25.54 -11.46 15.66
C LEU A 542 26.66 -10.63 14.99
N TYR A 543 27.04 -9.50 15.59
CA TYR A 543 28.19 -8.73 15.11
C TYR A 543 29.48 -9.54 15.22
N ARG A 544 29.73 -10.25 16.32
CA ARG A 544 30.94 -11.08 16.51
C ARG A 544 31.06 -12.18 15.45
N GLN A 545 29.95 -12.82 15.11
CA GLN A 545 29.89 -13.86 14.07
C GLN A 545 30.33 -13.34 12.70
N HIS A 546 29.98 -12.10 12.36
CA HIS A 546 30.19 -11.54 11.01
C HIS A 546 31.22 -10.42 10.92
N MET A 547 31.78 -9.95 12.04
CA MET A 547 32.64 -8.76 12.08
C MET A 547 33.79 -8.84 11.08
N GLY A 548 34.48 -9.98 11.04
CA GLY A 548 35.61 -10.15 10.12
C GLY A 548 35.20 -9.94 8.65
N GLN A 549 34.08 -10.56 8.26
CA GLN A 549 33.54 -10.44 6.90
C GLN A 549 33.03 -9.03 6.60
N LEU A 550 32.46 -8.32 7.59
CA LEU A 550 32.03 -6.93 7.43
C LEU A 550 33.21 -5.98 7.24
N LEU A 551 34.30 -6.17 7.98
CA LEU A 551 35.51 -5.36 7.84
C LEU A 551 36.23 -5.65 6.51
N ASP A 552 36.32 -6.91 6.10
CA ASP A 552 36.86 -7.30 4.78
C ASP A 552 36.04 -6.67 3.63
N TRP A 553 34.71 -6.67 3.76
CA TRP A 553 33.80 -6.04 2.80
C TRP A 553 34.07 -4.53 2.64
N LEU A 554 34.30 -3.82 3.74
CA LEU A 554 34.65 -2.40 3.70
C LEU A 554 36.07 -2.17 3.15
N PHE A 555 37.02 -2.99 3.59
CA PHE A 555 38.43 -2.88 3.19
C PHE A 555 38.61 -3.00 1.68
N ALA A 556 37.81 -3.82 1.00
CA ALA A 556 37.86 -4.02 -0.45
C ALA A 556 37.74 -2.73 -1.28
N SER A 557 37.12 -1.67 -0.74
CA SER A 557 36.91 -0.40 -1.46
C SER A 557 37.52 0.82 -0.75
N VAL A 558 38.19 0.65 0.39
CA VAL A 558 38.63 1.76 1.26
C VAL A 558 39.51 2.79 0.55
N SER A 559 40.29 2.36 -0.45
CA SER A 559 41.20 3.21 -1.23
C SER A 559 40.47 4.22 -2.13
N SER A 560 39.21 3.98 -2.50
CA SER A 560 38.44 4.90 -3.36
C SER A 560 37.47 5.78 -2.57
N TRP A 561 37.45 5.69 -1.25
CA TRP A 561 36.49 6.45 -0.43
C TRP A 561 36.72 7.96 -0.43
N SER A 562 35.62 8.70 -0.31
CA SER A 562 35.56 10.15 -0.14
C SER A 562 34.50 10.53 0.91
N SER A 563 34.28 11.82 1.17
CA SER A 563 33.21 12.29 2.06
C SER A 563 31.81 11.83 1.64
N TYR A 564 31.60 11.61 0.34
CA TYR A 564 30.33 11.16 -0.26
C TYR A 564 30.16 9.64 -0.32
N SER A 565 31.19 8.86 0.03
CA SER A 565 31.13 7.41 -0.05
C SER A 565 30.23 6.83 1.06
N PRO A 566 29.21 6.01 0.72
CA PRO A 566 28.30 5.43 1.70
C PRO A 566 29.01 4.48 2.68
N GLN A 567 30.10 3.84 2.24
CA GLN A 567 30.89 2.91 3.04
C GLN A 567 31.50 3.56 4.29
N ARG A 568 31.76 4.86 4.26
CA ARG A 568 32.19 5.62 5.45
C ARG A 568 31.11 5.64 6.52
N LEU A 569 29.84 5.81 6.13
CA LEU A 569 28.70 5.80 7.04
C LEU A 569 28.41 4.37 7.53
N GLN A 570 28.57 3.37 6.66
CA GLN A 570 28.46 1.96 7.04
C GLN A 570 29.51 1.57 8.09
N LEU A 571 30.76 2.01 7.94
CA LEU A 571 31.80 1.85 8.96
C LEU A 571 31.36 2.46 10.30
N HIS A 572 30.82 3.68 10.29
CA HIS A 572 30.31 4.33 11.50
C HIS A 572 29.22 3.50 12.18
N ILE A 573 28.25 2.98 11.43
CA ILE A 573 27.20 2.10 11.98
C ILE A 573 27.82 0.83 12.60
N ILE A 574 28.72 0.15 11.88
CA ILE A 574 29.36 -1.09 12.35
C ILE A 574 30.10 -0.87 13.67
N VAL A 575 30.98 0.14 13.75
CA VAL A 575 31.81 0.36 14.95
C VAL A 575 31.02 0.90 16.13
N THR A 576 29.90 1.60 15.89
CA THR A 576 29.07 2.13 16.99
C THR A 576 28.09 1.10 17.53
N GLN A 577 27.55 0.21 16.68
CA GLN A 577 26.55 -0.77 17.10
C GLN A 577 27.13 -2.08 17.62
N SER A 578 28.37 -2.42 17.23
CA SER A 578 29.04 -3.64 17.69
C SER A 578 29.58 -3.56 19.11
N GLY A 579 29.55 -2.38 19.75
CA GLY A 579 29.95 -2.20 21.15
C GLY A 579 31.34 -2.76 21.43
N PRO A 580 31.52 -3.63 22.45
CA PRO A 580 32.83 -4.16 22.81
C PRO A 580 33.42 -5.14 21.78
N VAL A 581 32.61 -5.68 20.86
CA VAL A 581 33.06 -6.66 19.86
C VAL A 581 34.13 -6.07 18.94
N ILE A 582 34.05 -4.77 18.64
CA ILE A 582 35.03 -4.13 17.74
C ILE A 582 36.47 -4.23 18.25
N GLY A 583 36.67 -4.23 19.57
CA GLY A 583 37.98 -4.41 20.20
C GLY A 583 38.59 -5.81 20.01
N GLU A 584 37.78 -6.82 19.64
CA GLU A 584 38.27 -8.16 19.28
C GLU A 584 38.89 -8.18 17.86
N PHE A 585 38.58 -7.19 17.02
CA PHE A 585 38.94 -7.16 15.59
C PHE A 585 39.85 -5.97 15.20
N LEU A 586 40.64 -5.45 16.16
CA LEU A 586 41.55 -4.30 15.92
C LEU A 586 42.50 -4.52 14.74
N ASN A 587 43.05 -5.74 14.58
CA ASN A 587 43.98 -6.08 13.50
C ASN A 587 43.40 -5.86 12.10
N GLN A 588 42.08 -5.96 11.94
CA GLN A 588 41.40 -5.71 10.66
C GLN A 588 40.87 -4.27 10.56
N LEU A 589 40.45 -3.67 11.68
CA LEU A 589 39.99 -2.29 11.72
C LEU A 589 41.12 -1.29 11.46
N MET A 590 42.30 -1.48 12.07
CA MET A 590 43.40 -0.53 11.99
C MET A 590 43.89 -0.27 10.56
N PRO A 591 44.03 -1.27 9.67
CA PRO A 591 44.30 -1.04 8.25
C PRO A 591 43.28 -0.13 7.55
N ILE A 592 41.98 -0.31 7.81
CA ILE A 592 40.90 0.53 7.24
C ILE A 592 41.07 1.97 7.73
N VAL A 593 41.21 2.14 9.05
CA VAL A 593 41.37 3.45 9.69
C VAL A 593 42.62 4.16 9.18
N ASN A 594 43.76 3.45 9.09
CA ASN A 594 45.01 3.98 8.58
C ASN A 594 44.88 4.43 7.12
N SER A 595 44.20 3.67 6.27
CA SER A 595 43.93 4.03 4.87
C SER A 595 43.03 5.27 4.74
N CYS A 596 42.01 5.38 5.58
CA CYS A 596 41.13 6.55 5.61
C CYS A 596 41.85 7.83 6.07
N LEU A 597 42.80 7.70 7.01
CA LEU A 597 43.43 8.83 7.70
C LEU A 597 44.77 9.29 7.11
N GLN A 598 45.20 8.75 5.97
CA GLN A 598 46.42 9.23 5.32
C GLN A 598 46.32 10.72 4.91
N PRO A 599 47.42 11.51 5.01
CA PRO A 599 47.40 12.96 4.78
C PRO A 599 46.89 13.45 3.41
N ASP A 600 46.99 12.62 2.38
CA ASP A 600 46.58 12.83 0.99
C ASP A 600 45.09 12.55 0.73
N ARG A 601 44.40 11.89 1.67
CA ARG A 601 42.98 11.54 1.57
C ARG A 601 42.07 12.75 1.77
N ASP A 602 40.81 12.58 1.41
CA ASP A 602 39.76 13.60 1.56
C ASP A 602 39.69 14.15 3.00
N LYS A 603 39.59 15.48 3.14
CA LYS A 603 39.70 16.14 4.46
C LYS A 603 38.43 15.96 5.30
N GLU A 604 37.26 15.98 4.67
CA GLU A 604 35.97 15.84 5.35
C GLU A 604 35.74 14.42 5.86
N MET A 605 36.09 13.42 5.04
CA MET A 605 36.13 12.03 5.46
C MET A 605 37.03 11.86 6.70
N ARG A 606 38.25 12.39 6.66
CA ARG A 606 39.18 12.29 7.79
C ARG A 606 38.64 12.90 9.07
N MET A 607 38.07 14.10 8.99
CA MET A 607 37.41 14.76 10.15
C MET A 607 36.31 13.87 10.74
N SER A 608 35.47 13.28 9.88
CA SER A 608 34.41 12.38 10.33
C SER A 608 34.95 11.12 11.02
N ILE A 609 35.98 10.50 10.46
CA ILE A 609 36.59 9.29 11.04
C ILE A 609 37.28 9.62 12.38
N PHE A 610 38.00 10.74 12.49
CA PHE A 610 38.58 11.17 13.76
C PHE A 610 37.51 11.43 14.83
N THR A 611 36.40 12.07 14.46
CA THR A 611 35.29 12.34 15.39
C THR A 611 34.65 11.05 15.90
N MET A 612 34.49 10.06 15.02
CA MET A 612 34.01 8.72 15.37
C MET A 612 34.98 8.01 16.32
N LEU A 613 36.28 7.98 15.98
CA LEU A 613 37.31 7.37 16.82
C LEU A 613 37.42 8.02 18.19
N ALA A 614 37.32 9.36 18.28
CA ALA A 614 37.35 10.08 19.55
C ALA A 614 36.22 9.60 20.48
N LYS A 615 35.01 9.37 19.95
CA LYS A 615 33.90 8.85 20.75
C LYS A 615 34.16 7.43 21.25
N LEU A 616 34.70 6.56 20.39
CA LEU A 616 35.04 5.19 20.77
C LEU A 616 36.15 5.18 21.83
N LEU A 617 37.23 5.92 21.62
CA LEU A 617 38.35 5.97 22.56
C LEU A 617 37.97 6.55 23.94
N LEU A 618 37.04 7.50 23.99
CA LEU A 618 36.51 8.01 25.27
C LEU A 618 35.83 6.93 26.11
N ASP A 619 35.19 5.95 25.46
CA ASP A 619 34.59 4.77 26.09
C ASP A 619 35.38 3.49 25.71
N GLY A 620 36.72 3.60 25.75
CA GLY A 620 37.62 2.57 25.24
C GLY A 620 37.38 1.20 25.87
N SER A 621 37.15 1.15 27.19
CA SER A 621 36.90 -0.10 27.92
C SER A 621 35.66 -0.87 27.45
N ASN A 622 34.69 -0.21 26.82
CA ASN A 622 33.48 -0.84 26.29
C ASN A 622 33.45 -0.87 24.76
N THR A 623 34.55 -0.47 24.09
CA THR A 623 34.63 -0.40 22.62
C THR A 623 35.99 -0.92 22.10
N LEU A 624 36.92 -0.03 21.72
CA LEU A 624 38.19 -0.35 21.06
C LEU A 624 39.19 -1.07 21.97
N ASP A 625 39.20 -0.77 23.27
CA ASP A 625 40.09 -1.40 24.26
C ASP A 625 39.36 -2.38 25.18
N SER A 626 38.24 -2.95 24.71
CA SER A 626 37.43 -3.92 25.48
C SER A 626 38.21 -5.16 25.90
N GLN A 627 39.21 -5.56 25.10
CA GLN A 627 40.11 -6.69 25.39
C GLN A 627 41.41 -6.24 26.09
N GLY A 628 41.61 -4.94 26.31
CA GLY A 628 42.88 -4.40 26.81
C GLY A 628 44.02 -4.45 25.78
N CYS A 629 43.76 -4.86 24.54
CA CYS A 629 44.77 -5.04 23.49
C CYS A 629 45.05 -3.77 22.67
N PHE A 630 44.28 -2.69 22.85
CA PHE A 630 44.53 -1.46 22.09
C PHE A 630 45.90 -0.86 22.41
N ARG A 631 46.42 -1.12 23.62
CA ARG A 631 47.77 -0.73 24.03
C ARG A 631 48.85 -1.19 23.06
N ASP A 632 48.67 -2.35 22.41
CA ASP A 632 49.67 -2.92 21.50
C ASP A 632 49.70 -2.14 20.16
N GLU A 633 48.56 -1.56 19.77
CA GLU A 633 48.41 -0.73 18.57
C GLU A 633 48.60 0.78 18.85
N ALA A 634 48.57 1.21 20.12
CA ALA A 634 48.56 2.62 20.51
C ALA A 634 49.76 3.43 19.98
N GLU A 635 50.96 2.82 19.98
CA GLU A 635 52.16 3.46 19.43
C GLU A 635 52.07 3.64 17.91
N SER A 636 51.66 2.59 17.19
CA SER A 636 51.45 2.63 15.74
C SER A 636 50.35 3.65 15.37
N PHE A 637 49.25 3.66 16.12
CA PHE A 637 48.16 4.61 15.96
C PHE A 637 48.64 6.06 16.15
N LEU A 638 49.43 6.34 17.19
CA LEU A 638 50.00 7.67 17.40
C LEU A 638 50.93 8.07 16.27
N CYS A 639 51.92 7.24 15.94
CA CYS A 639 52.95 7.57 14.95
C CYS A 639 52.43 7.64 13.52
N ASN A 640 51.59 6.69 13.11
CA ASN A 640 51.18 6.54 11.71
C ASN A 640 49.86 7.24 11.38
N ILE A 641 49.01 7.50 12.39
CA ILE A 641 47.65 8.03 12.18
C ILE A 641 47.50 9.44 12.77
N LEU A 642 47.79 9.64 14.06
CA LEU A 642 47.59 10.93 14.73
C LEU A 642 48.66 11.97 14.34
N LEU A 643 49.95 11.66 14.48
CA LEU A 643 51.04 12.63 14.23
C LEU A 643 50.98 13.26 12.82
N PRO A 644 50.79 12.49 11.72
CA PRO A 644 50.74 13.08 10.38
C PRO A 644 49.57 14.05 10.17
N ASN A 645 48.51 13.92 10.96
CA ASN A 645 47.31 14.77 10.90
C ASN A 645 47.35 15.94 11.90
N LEU A 646 48.33 15.99 12.81
CA LEU A 646 48.60 17.12 13.70
C LEU A 646 49.57 18.15 13.09
N VAL A 647 50.24 17.81 11.98
CA VAL A 647 51.17 18.72 11.29
C VAL A 647 50.45 19.98 10.81
N TRP A 648 51.00 21.14 11.17
CA TRP A 648 50.46 22.43 10.78
C TRP A 648 50.49 22.63 9.26
N LYS A 649 49.38 23.17 8.74
CA LYS A 649 49.09 23.51 7.35
C LYS A 649 48.11 24.68 7.33
N ALA A 650 48.29 25.61 6.40
CA ALA A 650 47.43 26.78 6.27
C ALA A 650 46.00 26.42 5.81
N GLY A 651 45.02 27.22 6.26
CA GLY A 651 43.63 27.16 5.81
C GLY A 651 42.66 26.58 6.84
N ARG A 652 41.42 27.09 6.84
CA ARG A 652 40.40 26.75 7.85
C ARG A 652 40.07 25.26 7.93
N THR A 653 39.94 24.57 6.79
CA THR A 653 39.69 23.13 6.75
C THR A 653 40.86 22.32 7.33
N ALA A 654 42.09 22.78 7.15
CA ALA A 654 43.26 22.12 7.72
C ALA A 654 43.32 22.29 9.25
N GLY A 655 42.97 23.48 9.76
CA GLY A 655 42.84 23.71 11.21
C GLY A 655 41.68 22.93 11.85
N ALA A 656 40.54 22.82 11.17
CA ALA A 656 39.42 21.99 11.62
C ALA A 656 39.81 20.51 11.71
N LEU A 657 40.54 19.99 10.71
CA LEU A 657 41.06 18.62 10.74
C LEU A 657 42.02 18.39 11.90
N ARG A 658 42.95 19.31 12.16
CA ARG A 658 43.84 19.24 13.33
C ARG A 658 43.04 19.25 14.62
N THR A 659 41.98 20.05 14.71
CA THR A 659 41.08 20.07 15.88
C THR A 659 40.43 18.70 16.10
N SER A 660 39.95 18.03 15.04
CA SER A 660 39.42 16.65 15.14
C SER A 660 40.49 15.65 15.56
N ALA A 661 41.71 15.76 15.05
CA ALA A 661 42.84 14.91 15.45
C ALA A 661 43.23 15.14 16.92
N LEU A 662 43.25 16.40 17.40
CA LEU A 662 43.47 16.74 18.81
C LEU A 662 42.36 16.20 19.72
N SER A 663 41.10 16.24 19.28
CA SER A 663 40.00 15.62 20.02
C SER A 663 40.19 14.12 20.15
N CYS A 664 40.70 13.45 19.11
CA CYS A 664 41.00 12.02 19.13
C CYS A 664 42.21 11.72 20.04
N LEU A 665 43.25 12.57 20.00
CA LEU A 665 44.39 12.49 20.91
C LEU A 665 43.95 12.64 22.37
N LEU A 666 43.14 13.65 22.68
CA LEU A 666 42.63 13.87 24.03
C LEU A 666 41.79 12.67 24.52
N ALA A 667 40.97 12.11 23.63
CA ALA A 667 40.21 10.89 23.91
C ALA A 667 41.14 9.70 24.24
N LEU A 668 42.22 9.52 23.47
CA LEU A 668 43.21 8.47 23.73
C LEU A 668 43.89 8.66 25.11
N LEU A 669 44.28 9.90 25.44
CA LEU A 669 44.96 10.22 26.70
C LEU A 669 44.03 10.03 27.92
N HIS A 670 42.75 10.35 27.79
CA HIS A 670 41.77 10.15 28.87
C HIS A 670 41.23 8.72 28.95
N GLY A 671 41.11 8.02 27.82
CA GLY A 671 40.49 6.70 27.70
C GLY A 671 41.30 5.55 28.29
N GLY A 672 42.52 5.79 28.76
CA GLY A 672 43.35 4.80 29.44
C GLY A 672 43.96 3.73 28.53
N ALA A 673 43.70 3.78 27.23
CA ALA A 673 44.20 2.83 26.24
C ALA A 673 45.70 2.99 25.92
N ILE A 674 46.32 4.10 26.35
CA ILE A 674 47.78 4.31 26.29
C ILE A 674 48.39 4.29 27.69
N THR A 675 49.49 3.56 27.84
CA THR A 675 50.23 3.53 29.11
C THR A 675 51.14 4.75 29.26
N PRO A 676 51.40 5.24 30.50
CA PRO A 676 52.35 6.32 30.73
C PRO A 676 53.76 6.04 30.16
N GLY A 677 54.23 4.79 30.21
CA GLY A 677 55.52 4.40 29.63
C GLY A 677 55.58 4.60 28.11
N GLN A 678 54.56 4.16 27.37
CA GLN A 678 54.47 4.35 25.92
C GLN A 678 54.36 5.83 25.55
N LEU A 679 53.55 6.59 26.30
CA LEU A 679 53.42 8.02 26.07
C LEU A 679 54.74 8.76 26.31
N LEU A 680 55.52 8.37 27.32
CA LEU A 680 56.83 8.96 27.59
C LEU A 680 57.83 8.70 26.46
N CYS A 681 57.84 7.50 25.87
CA CYS A 681 58.69 7.19 24.71
C CYS A 681 58.34 8.00 23.45
N LEU A 682 57.09 8.45 23.33
CA LEU A 682 56.57 9.19 22.18
C LEU A 682 56.50 10.71 22.41
N GLU A 683 56.80 11.16 23.62
CA GLU A 683 56.69 12.53 24.06
C GLU A 683 57.45 13.50 23.13
N GLU A 684 58.72 13.20 22.84
CA GLU A 684 59.58 14.06 22.01
C GLU A 684 59.02 14.29 20.60
N LYS A 685 58.29 13.30 20.06
CA LYS A 685 57.64 13.41 18.74
C LYS A 685 56.31 14.15 18.83
N LEU A 686 55.57 13.99 19.93
CA LEU A 686 54.21 14.51 20.08
C LEU A 686 54.19 15.99 20.51
N SER A 687 55.02 16.36 21.49
CA SER A 687 55.04 17.69 22.11
C SER A 687 55.15 18.85 21.11
N PRO A 688 56.05 18.83 20.10
CA PRO A 688 56.15 19.92 19.13
C PRO A 688 54.83 20.18 18.38
N HIS A 689 54.09 19.12 18.05
CA HIS A 689 52.83 19.24 17.32
C HIS A 689 51.70 19.76 18.21
N VAL A 690 51.60 19.29 19.46
CA VAL A 690 50.59 19.79 20.40
C VAL A 690 50.88 21.24 20.80
N LEU A 691 52.14 21.61 21.02
CA LEU A 691 52.55 22.99 21.29
C LEU A 691 52.23 23.91 20.12
N SER A 692 52.55 23.52 18.88
CA SER A 692 52.17 24.30 17.69
C SER A 692 50.64 24.49 17.57
N SER A 693 49.86 23.53 18.08
CA SER A 693 48.40 23.60 18.06
C SER A 693 47.80 24.55 19.10
N LEU A 694 48.59 25.06 20.04
CA LEU A 694 48.14 26.12 20.94
C LEU A 694 47.89 27.42 20.19
N GLU A 695 48.50 27.62 19.02
CA GLU A 695 48.37 28.84 18.21
C GLU A 695 47.31 28.71 17.09
N GLU A 696 46.42 27.72 17.18
CA GLU A 696 45.34 27.57 16.20
C GLU A 696 44.42 28.80 16.13
N ASP A 697 43.97 29.15 14.91
CA ASP A 697 42.98 30.21 14.71
C ASP A 697 41.65 29.90 15.43
N SER A 698 41.28 28.62 15.45
CA SER A 698 40.05 28.13 16.07
C SER A 698 40.17 28.03 17.59
N GLN A 699 39.25 28.65 18.31
CA GLN A 699 39.12 28.51 19.77
C GLN A 699 39.08 27.04 20.20
N MET A 700 38.32 26.20 19.50
CA MET A 700 38.19 24.78 19.84
C MET A 700 39.54 24.04 19.64
N GLY A 701 40.31 24.41 18.63
CA GLY A 701 41.65 23.85 18.40
C GLY A 701 42.59 24.15 19.57
N ARG A 702 42.65 25.42 19.98
CA ARG A 702 43.47 25.86 21.13
C ARG A 702 43.03 25.18 22.43
N LEU A 703 41.72 25.09 22.66
CA LEU A 703 41.17 24.40 23.85
C LEU A 703 41.56 22.92 23.90
N MET A 704 41.44 22.20 22.78
CA MET A 704 41.82 20.79 22.68
C MET A 704 43.34 20.59 22.84
N ALA A 705 44.16 21.51 22.34
CA ALA A 705 45.61 21.50 22.55
C ALA A 705 45.97 21.71 24.04
N CYS A 706 45.40 22.72 24.71
CA CYS A 706 45.61 22.96 26.15
C CYS A 706 45.22 21.73 26.99
N ARG A 707 44.07 21.11 26.68
CA ARG A 707 43.61 19.91 27.38
C ARG A 707 44.47 18.69 27.10
N SER A 708 44.96 18.53 25.87
CA SER A 708 45.87 17.43 25.52
C SER A 708 47.20 17.55 26.25
N LEU A 709 47.79 18.75 26.32
CA LEU A 709 49.00 19.01 27.13
C LEU A 709 48.76 18.75 28.61
N SER A 710 47.62 19.21 29.13
CA SER A 710 47.22 18.95 30.52
C SER A 710 47.15 17.45 30.80
N ALA A 711 46.51 16.67 29.91
CA ALA A 711 46.44 15.22 30.03
C ALA A 711 47.82 14.56 29.95
N MET A 712 48.71 15.01 29.06
CA MET A 712 50.10 14.55 28.99
C MET A 712 50.86 14.83 30.29
N LEU A 713 50.81 16.06 30.81
CA LEU A 713 51.45 16.44 32.08
C LEU A 713 50.92 15.62 33.25
N LYS A 714 49.61 15.35 33.29
CA LYS A 714 49.00 14.51 34.31
C LYS A 714 49.52 13.06 34.27
N LEU A 715 49.70 12.49 33.07
CA LEU A 715 50.09 11.09 32.89
C LEU A 715 51.61 10.88 33.06
N ILE A 716 52.43 11.76 32.49
CA ILE A 716 53.88 11.55 32.38
C ILE A 716 54.73 12.73 32.85
N GLY A 717 54.13 13.84 33.31
CA GLY A 717 54.84 15.07 33.62
C GLY A 717 55.98 14.90 34.63
N ARG A 718 55.78 14.10 35.68
CA ARG A 718 56.83 13.78 36.67
C ARG A 718 58.01 12.97 36.13
N SER A 719 57.83 12.34 34.97
CA SER A 719 58.84 11.53 34.28
C SER A 719 59.46 12.24 33.08
N MET A 720 58.99 13.45 32.73
CA MET A 720 59.54 14.26 31.64
C MET A 720 60.88 14.89 32.02
N ARG A 721 61.72 15.17 31.01
CA ARG A 721 62.98 15.91 31.20
C ARG A 721 62.69 17.36 31.57
N GLN A 722 63.56 17.96 32.39
CA GLN A 722 63.42 19.35 32.84
C GLN A 722 63.40 20.34 31.67
N ASP A 723 64.26 20.13 30.68
CA ASP A 723 64.29 20.95 29.46
C ASP A 723 62.94 20.94 28.72
N THR A 724 62.30 19.76 28.63
CA THR A 724 60.99 19.60 28.00
C THR A 724 59.91 20.34 28.80
N LEU A 725 59.88 20.17 30.13
CA LEU A 725 58.96 20.90 30.99
C LEU A 725 59.14 22.42 30.84
N ASN A 726 60.38 22.89 30.73
CA ASN A 726 60.72 24.31 30.57
C ASN A 726 60.36 24.88 29.19
N GLN A 727 60.11 24.02 28.19
CA GLN A 727 59.55 24.42 26.90
C GLN A 727 58.02 24.48 26.90
N ILE A 728 57.34 23.73 27.78
CA ILE A 728 55.87 23.62 27.78
C ILE A 728 55.20 24.80 28.50
N TYR A 729 55.65 25.16 29.71
CA TYR A 729 54.96 26.18 30.51
C TYR A 729 54.92 27.57 29.86
N PRO A 730 55.96 28.07 29.14
CA PRO A 730 55.90 29.39 28.52
C PRO A 730 54.82 29.46 27.45
N GLU A 731 54.62 28.37 26.69
CA GLU A 731 53.57 28.30 25.67
C GLU A 731 52.17 28.27 26.27
N LEU A 732 52.00 27.63 27.45
CA LEU A 732 50.75 27.70 28.21
C LEU A 732 50.50 29.11 28.76
N LEU A 733 51.54 29.81 29.24
CA LEU A 733 51.41 31.18 29.74
C LEU A 733 50.95 32.15 28.64
N LYS A 734 51.46 32.01 27.41
CA LYS A 734 50.98 32.80 26.26
C LYS A 734 49.48 32.59 25.94
N ARG A 735 48.83 31.58 26.51
CA ARG A 735 47.38 31.34 26.36
C ARG A 735 46.55 31.96 27.46
N LEU A 736 47.17 32.54 28.50
CA LEU A 736 46.47 33.39 29.46
C LEU A 736 46.06 34.74 28.85
N ASP A 737 46.66 35.14 27.73
CA ASP A 737 46.24 36.30 26.94
C ASP A 737 45.12 35.98 25.91
N ASP A 738 44.57 34.76 25.93
CA ASP A 738 43.55 34.36 24.96
C ASP A 738 42.24 35.16 25.15
N SER A 739 41.60 35.54 24.04
CA SER A 739 40.32 36.24 24.07
C SER A 739 39.20 35.40 24.71
N ASN A 740 39.32 34.06 24.70
CA ASN A 740 38.33 33.16 25.25
C ASN A 740 38.69 32.63 26.64
N ALA A 741 37.79 32.82 27.60
CA ALA A 741 38.01 32.42 28.99
C ALA A 741 38.16 30.90 29.22
N GLU A 742 37.54 30.04 28.39
CA GLU A 742 37.71 28.59 28.52
C GLU A 742 39.12 28.13 28.14
N VAL A 743 39.72 28.79 27.13
CA VAL A 743 41.11 28.52 26.72
C VAL A 743 42.05 28.98 27.83
N ARG A 744 41.82 30.17 28.41
CA ARG A 744 42.60 30.67 29.55
C ARG A 744 42.52 29.72 30.75
N ALA A 745 41.31 29.29 31.14
CA ALA A 745 41.12 28.34 32.24
C ALA A 745 41.80 26.99 31.99
N ALA A 746 41.74 26.47 30.76
CA ALA A 746 42.42 25.22 30.39
C ALA A 746 43.95 25.36 30.37
N ALA A 747 44.48 26.48 29.90
CA ALA A 747 45.91 26.77 29.93
C ALA A 747 46.43 26.86 31.37
N LEU A 748 45.70 27.56 32.22
CA LEU A 748 46.00 27.71 33.64
C LEU A 748 45.94 26.36 34.39
N HIS A 749 44.98 25.51 34.05
CA HIS A 749 44.96 24.14 34.56
C HIS A 749 46.22 23.36 34.15
N GLY A 750 46.66 23.51 32.90
CA GLY A 750 47.92 22.96 32.41
C GLY A 750 49.13 23.46 33.19
N VAL A 751 49.17 24.76 33.53
CA VAL A 751 50.22 25.36 34.40
C VAL A 751 50.21 24.74 35.79
N GLY A 752 49.04 24.52 36.40
CA GLY A 752 48.92 23.83 37.69
C GLY A 752 49.43 22.38 37.65
N LEU A 753 49.17 21.66 36.56
CA LEU A 753 49.69 20.30 36.35
C LEU A 753 51.20 20.30 36.08
N TRP A 754 51.71 21.32 35.39
CA TRP A 754 53.15 21.53 35.23
C TRP A 754 53.83 21.72 36.59
N PHE A 755 53.28 22.57 37.48
CA PHE A 755 53.80 22.72 38.85
C PHE A 755 53.82 21.38 39.60
N SER A 756 52.74 20.60 39.47
CA SER A 756 52.60 19.28 40.10
C SER A 756 53.55 18.21 39.53
N SER A 757 54.18 18.51 38.40
CA SER A 757 55.13 17.65 37.69
C SER A 757 56.59 17.91 38.10
N LEU A 758 56.88 19.04 38.76
CA LEU A 758 58.21 19.33 39.27
C LEU A 758 58.57 18.37 40.40
N THR A 759 59.67 17.63 40.24
CA THR A 759 60.20 16.70 41.25
C THR A 759 61.32 17.36 42.05
N LYS A 760 61.80 16.69 43.12
CA LYS A 760 62.92 17.16 43.96
C LYS A 760 64.22 17.37 43.19
N ASP A 761 64.35 16.76 42.00
CA ASP A 761 65.52 16.86 41.15
C ASP A 761 65.53 18.14 40.31
N TYR A 762 64.43 18.91 40.29
CA TYR A 762 64.33 20.19 39.60
C TYR A 762 65.21 21.24 40.29
N SER A 763 66.33 21.59 39.65
CA SER A 763 67.34 22.48 40.24
C SER A 763 66.79 23.90 40.41
N SER A 764 66.53 24.29 41.66
CA SER A 764 66.08 25.64 42.01
C SER A 764 67.08 26.74 41.61
N GLU A 765 68.39 26.45 41.67
CA GLU A 765 69.45 27.40 41.31
C GLU A 765 69.54 27.66 39.79
N LEU A 766 69.42 26.61 38.96
CA LEU A 766 69.50 26.74 37.50
C LEU A 766 68.17 27.19 36.87
N CYS A 767 67.04 26.89 37.50
CA CYS A 767 65.70 27.15 36.97
C CYS A 767 64.97 28.33 37.64
N ALA A 768 65.61 29.07 38.54
CA ALA A 768 65.06 30.28 39.16
C ALA A 768 64.50 31.31 38.15
N PRO A 769 65.15 31.58 36.99
CA PRO A 769 64.59 32.51 36.00
C PRO A 769 63.25 32.05 35.41
N HIS A 770 63.06 30.73 35.26
CA HIS A 770 61.81 30.17 34.73
C HIS A 770 60.65 30.37 35.70
N LEU A 771 60.90 30.12 36.99
CA LEU A 771 59.90 30.27 38.04
C LEU A 771 59.61 31.75 38.35
N GLN A 772 60.61 32.62 38.28
CA GLN A 772 60.41 34.08 38.35
C GLN A 772 59.52 34.60 37.22
N LEU A 773 59.79 34.19 35.96
CA LEU A 773 58.96 34.55 34.81
C LEU A 773 57.52 34.06 35.00
N LEU A 774 57.35 32.82 35.46
CA LEU A 774 56.04 32.22 35.70
C LEU A 774 55.20 33.03 36.72
N PHE A 775 55.75 33.31 37.90
CA PHE A 775 55.03 34.09 38.92
C PHE A 775 54.77 35.52 38.47
N GLN A 776 55.71 36.15 37.77
CA GLN A 776 55.50 37.49 37.19
C GLN A 776 54.30 37.50 36.23
N GLN A 777 54.20 36.51 35.34
CA GLN A 777 53.06 36.42 34.41
C GLN A 777 51.75 36.09 35.13
N LEU A 778 51.74 35.15 36.08
CA LEU A 778 50.53 34.80 36.83
C LEU A 778 49.95 35.98 37.60
N LEU A 779 50.79 36.82 38.21
CA LEU A 779 50.34 38.01 38.94
C LEU A 779 49.65 39.03 38.02
N LEU A 780 50.08 39.16 36.75
CA LEU A 780 49.42 40.04 35.78
C LEU A 780 47.97 39.60 35.48
N HIS A 781 47.66 38.32 35.67
CA HIS A 781 46.33 37.75 35.39
C HIS A 781 45.45 37.62 36.65
N LEU A 782 45.88 38.11 37.82
CA LEU A 782 44.99 38.21 39.00
C LEU A 782 43.81 39.17 38.76
N ASP A 783 43.97 40.11 37.83
CA ASP A 783 42.93 41.06 37.41
C ASP A 783 42.16 40.59 36.15
N ASP A 784 42.16 39.29 35.81
CA ASP A 784 41.45 38.75 34.61
C ASP A 784 39.97 39.17 34.59
N PRO A 785 39.38 39.57 33.44
CA PRO A 785 37.99 40.01 33.39
C PRO A 785 36.97 38.93 33.76
N ASN A 786 37.35 37.64 33.78
CA ASN A 786 36.48 36.54 34.20
C ASN A 786 36.80 36.11 35.65
N PRO A 787 35.85 36.22 36.59
CA PRO A 787 36.08 35.89 38.01
C PRO A 787 36.47 34.43 38.23
N ALA A 788 35.98 33.49 37.41
CA ALA A 788 36.36 32.08 37.54
C ALA A 788 37.83 31.83 37.16
N VAL A 789 38.37 32.62 36.22
CA VAL A 789 39.79 32.56 35.85
C VAL A 789 40.61 33.21 36.97
N GLN A 790 40.18 34.36 37.53
CA GLN A 790 40.85 35.00 38.67
C GLN A 790 41.00 34.06 39.86
N ASP A 791 39.91 33.39 40.26
CA ASP A 791 39.90 32.42 41.37
C ASP A 791 40.89 31.26 41.11
N GLN A 792 40.94 30.78 39.87
CA GLN A 792 41.87 29.73 39.48
C GLN A 792 43.33 30.24 39.47
N VAL A 793 43.59 31.49 39.06
CA VAL A 793 44.94 32.08 39.05
C VAL A 793 45.43 32.22 40.49
N LEU A 794 44.57 32.69 41.40
CA LEU A 794 44.86 32.78 42.82
C LEU A 794 45.17 31.39 43.40
N GLY A 795 44.38 30.38 43.05
CA GLY A 795 44.60 29.00 43.47
C GLY A 795 45.93 28.40 42.98
N GLU A 796 46.27 28.57 41.70
CA GLU A 796 47.54 28.07 41.16
C GLU A 796 48.75 28.87 41.65
N THR A 797 48.61 30.17 41.88
CA THR A 797 49.65 31.02 42.50
C THR A 797 49.92 30.56 43.93
N GLY A 798 48.86 30.27 44.71
CA GLY A 798 48.98 29.70 46.05
C GLY A 798 49.68 28.33 46.05
N ARG A 799 49.25 27.40 45.17
CA ARG A 799 49.92 26.09 45.00
C ARG A 799 51.38 26.21 44.57
N GLY A 800 51.67 27.15 43.68
CA GLY A 800 53.03 27.45 43.23
C GLY A 800 53.91 27.88 44.40
N VAL A 801 53.41 28.75 45.30
CA VAL A 801 54.12 29.21 46.49
C VAL A 801 54.35 28.08 47.51
N GLU A 802 53.37 27.20 47.71
CA GLU A 802 53.53 26.01 48.57
C GLU A 802 54.59 25.04 48.02
N ASN A 803 54.58 24.76 46.71
CA ASN A 803 55.61 23.92 46.09
C ASN A 803 56.98 24.61 45.99
N TRP A 804 57.02 25.93 45.86
CA TRP A 804 58.25 26.73 45.89
C TRP A 804 58.86 26.79 47.31
N SER A 805 58.05 26.74 48.36
CA SER A 805 58.55 26.62 49.75
C SER A 805 59.32 25.31 50.00
N TRP A 806 59.13 24.28 49.15
CA TRP A 806 59.93 23.06 49.11
C TRP A 806 61.33 23.26 48.47
N CYS A 807 61.52 24.32 47.68
CA CYS A 807 62.80 24.71 47.05
C CYS A 807 63.60 25.72 47.88
N GLU A 808 63.00 26.29 48.94
CA GLU A 808 63.50 27.42 49.74
C GLU A 808 64.56 27.07 50.80
N GLU A 809 65.23 25.91 50.75
CA GLU A 809 66.44 25.73 51.57
C GLU A 809 67.67 26.45 51.00
N ASN A 810 67.63 26.95 49.76
CA ASN A 810 68.69 27.79 49.19
C ASN A 810 68.12 28.88 48.28
N LEU A 811 67.78 30.04 48.84
CA LEU A 811 68.03 31.41 48.31
C LEU A 811 67.04 32.44 48.89
N LEU A 812 67.62 33.57 49.31
CA LEU A 812 66.97 34.74 49.92
C LEU A 812 65.97 35.42 48.97
N PHE A 813 64.65 35.25 49.16
CA PHE A 813 63.66 36.24 48.76
C PHE A 813 62.38 36.20 49.62
N LYS A 814 62.31 37.11 50.60
CA LYS A 814 61.07 37.73 51.12
C LYS A 814 61.38 39.22 51.33
N PRO A 815 60.43 40.17 51.28
CA PRO A 815 59.05 40.17 50.75
C PRO A 815 58.83 41.35 49.77
N ALA A 816 58.39 41.10 48.53
CA ALA A 816 57.97 42.18 47.61
C ALA A 816 56.84 41.81 46.64
N LEU A 817 56.22 40.63 46.79
CA LEU A 817 55.20 40.12 45.87
C LEU A 817 53.81 39.94 46.50
N PHE A 818 53.64 40.34 47.77
CA PHE A 818 52.35 40.27 48.48
C PHE A 818 52.05 41.58 49.21
N ALA A 819 51.91 42.67 48.44
CA ALA A 819 51.29 43.92 48.87
C ALA A 819 50.33 44.40 47.78
#